data_AF-A0AAE6ISA7-F1
#
_entry.id   AF-A0AAE6ISA7-F1
#
_cell.length_a   1.000
_cell.length_b   1.000
_cell.length_c   1.000
_cell.angle_alpha   90.00
_cell.angle_beta   90.00
_cell.angle_gamma   90.00
#
_symmetry.space_group_name_H-M   'P 1'
#
loop_
_entity.id
_entity.type
_entity.pdbx_description
1 polymer ?
#
loop_
_entity_poly.entity_id
_entity_poly.type
_entity_poly.pdbx_seq_one_letter_code
_entity_poly.pdbx_strand_id
1 'polypeptide(L)'
;MMLQTSDDVAKNILNVAGDDTKGNGTIAKPFLTLNKAWAHCKTLGIGQEITIYIDGEVKGFFLNTGEANNAHIKFKGLSGACIKNTTASKPAIHAGFNTGNDNNITLTIEDLIIDGSGISTFPQNGGGIYFDSNKTLTLNNVTIQNCNATGYGGGVYLMNGSLSMNTVEIKKCTASNSGGGIYFDSNKTLTLNNVTIQNCNETGYGGGVYLMNGSLSMNTVEIKKCTASNSGGGIYFKSDKQCILNSCTINECNTKIGGPGGGIYLEGTALTTATIKNSTIKDCKRHNAFYCPDGGGIYMRDKITVTINDTTISGCEGENGGGIYIYNGATLKADNLRIESCKVRSEGGGIKVSGDSLAAGGTVTLTNSNILNCEAGSIGATGSACNGGGVYIGMKSSFTMNGGSISNNKVTRDDSSGGNGGGVYVKEGTVVEKGGSFTMENGSISGNNAIKDGGGIYFASKETLTLANVEIKECVAKTDGGGIFFNEGKGTATNLTVTKCKADKKGGGILIRNSSGTDNFFILEGNSSITENELTAGTVSDRSGTGVYVGNLNSTPFKIKGNVQIGTFGSSRTLTDANDVYLSDTETIYIDKNENLTKNPVAQITPKMYGNSVQVLSDDGGEDIKTNYTKFTVTPNSTTSPPTKYTIGEDGKLQTIP
;
A
#
# COMPACT_ATOMS: atom_id res chain seq x y z
N MET A 1 47.59 5.28 -19.11
CA MET A 1 48.72 4.72 -18.32
C MET A 1 48.79 3.25 -18.70
N MET A 2 49.85 2.83 -19.40
CA MET A 2 50.02 1.44 -19.86
C MET A 2 50.06 0.50 -18.65
N LEU A 3 49.40 -0.66 -18.77
CA LEU A 3 49.51 -1.76 -17.82
C LEU A 3 50.97 -2.20 -17.67
N GLN A 4 51.59 -1.85 -16.54
CA GLN A 4 52.63 -2.67 -15.93
C GLN A 4 51.96 -3.53 -14.86
N THR A 5 51.28 -4.60 -15.28
CA THR A 5 51.07 -5.76 -14.41
C THR A 5 52.16 -6.76 -14.76
N SER A 6 52.95 -7.13 -13.77
CA SER A 6 53.85 -8.27 -13.84
C SER A 6 53.03 -9.54 -14.05
N ASP A 7 52.73 -9.89 -15.30
CA ASP A 7 52.31 -11.24 -15.68
C ASP A 7 52.48 -11.43 -17.18
N ASP A 8 53.40 -12.34 -17.52
CA ASP A 8 53.70 -12.85 -18.85
C ASP A 8 52.54 -13.73 -19.42
N VAL A 9 51.29 -13.55 -18.98
CA VAL A 9 50.20 -14.55 -19.16
C VAL A 9 48.81 -13.98 -19.50
N ALA A 10 48.63 -12.68 -19.75
CA ALA A 10 47.34 -12.20 -20.28
C ALA A 10 47.16 -12.60 -21.76
N LYS A 11 46.58 -13.79 -21.98
CA LYS A 11 46.13 -14.29 -23.29
C LYS A 11 44.70 -13.80 -23.56
N ASN A 12 44.34 -13.68 -24.84
CA ASN A 12 43.03 -13.24 -25.34
C ASN A 12 42.69 -11.74 -25.12
N ILE A 13 43.69 -10.86 -25.23
CA ILE A 13 43.48 -9.40 -25.20
C ILE A 13 42.89 -8.94 -26.54
N LEU A 14 41.85 -8.11 -26.42
CA LEU A 14 41.15 -7.42 -27.48
C LEU A 14 41.37 -5.91 -27.32
N ASN A 15 41.74 -5.22 -28.39
CA ASN A 15 41.95 -3.76 -28.38
C ASN A 15 41.55 -3.14 -29.74
N VAL A 16 41.12 -1.88 -29.74
CA VAL A 16 40.85 -1.07 -30.96
C VAL A 16 42.00 -1.02 -31.97
N ALA A 17 43.24 -1.12 -31.50
CA ALA A 17 44.45 -1.16 -32.32
C ALA A 17 44.86 -2.58 -32.74
N GLY A 18 44.06 -3.60 -32.38
CA GLY A 18 44.32 -4.99 -32.71
C GLY A 18 44.15 -5.32 -34.19
N ASP A 19 44.47 -6.56 -34.54
CA ASP A 19 44.37 -7.07 -35.92
C ASP A 19 43.86 -8.52 -35.90
N ASP A 20 42.70 -8.79 -36.50
CA ASP A 20 42.14 -10.15 -36.54
C ASP A 20 42.84 -11.11 -37.52
N THR A 21 43.70 -10.59 -38.39
CA THR A 21 44.50 -11.37 -39.34
C THR A 21 45.85 -11.77 -38.76
N LYS A 22 46.49 -10.90 -37.96
CA LYS A 22 47.85 -11.09 -37.42
C LYS A 22 47.93 -11.17 -35.89
N GLY A 23 46.88 -10.75 -35.19
CA GLY A 23 46.78 -10.79 -33.74
C GLY A 23 46.75 -12.22 -33.22
N ASN A 24 47.41 -12.43 -32.08
CA ASN A 24 47.41 -13.71 -31.37
C ASN A 24 46.86 -13.59 -29.93
N GLY A 25 46.28 -12.44 -29.59
CA GLY A 25 45.64 -12.20 -28.29
C GLY A 25 46.62 -11.90 -27.16
N THR A 26 47.89 -11.62 -27.45
CA THR A 26 48.85 -11.09 -26.47
C THR A 26 48.80 -9.57 -26.40
N ILE A 27 49.36 -8.97 -25.34
CA ILE A 27 49.46 -7.50 -25.21
C ILE A 27 50.10 -6.87 -26.45
N ALA A 28 51.14 -7.50 -27.00
CA ALA A 28 51.88 -7.00 -28.15
C ALA A 28 51.13 -7.17 -29.49
N LYS A 29 50.21 -8.13 -29.58
CA LYS A 29 49.45 -8.45 -30.80
C LYS A 29 47.99 -8.80 -30.43
N PRO A 30 47.20 -7.83 -29.95
CA PRO A 30 45.83 -8.07 -29.52
C PRO A 30 44.91 -8.39 -30.71
N PHE A 31 43.81 -9.07 -30.44
CA PHE A 31 42.71 -9.23 -31.40
C PHE A 31 41.99 -7.89 -31.61
N LEU A 32 41.27 -7.74 -32.74
CA LEU A 32 40.46 -6.56 -33.05
C LEU A 32 38.97 -6.78 -32.74
N THR A 33 38.46 -8.02 -32.85
CA THR A 33 37.05 -8.33 -32.57
C THR A 33 36.85 -9.44 -31.53
N LEU A 34 35.74 -9.36 -30.78
CA LEU A 34 35.32 -10.43 -29.87
C LEU A 34 35.11 -11.76 -30.59
N ASN A 35 34.62 -11.75 -31.85
CA ASN A 35 34.41 -12.97 -32.63
C ASN A 35 35.72 -13.73 -32.86
N LYS A 36 36.80 -13.01 -33.17
CA LYS A 36 38.12 -13.62 -33.36
C LYS A 36 38.69 -14.14 -32.04
N ALA A 37 38.60 -13.35 -30.97
CA ALA A 37 39.04 -13.76 -29.64
C ALA A 37 38.30 -15.04 -29.20
N TRP A 38 36.98 -15.08 -29.35
CA TRP A 38 36.16 -16.25 -29.06
C TRP A 38 36.56 -17.47 -29.92
N ALA A 39 36.75 -17.30 -31.23
CA ALA A 39 37.16 -18.38 -32.12
C ALA A 39 38.51 -18.99 -31.72
N HIS A 40 39.47 -18.16 -31.29
CA HIS A 40 40.75 -18.64 -30.77
C HIS A 40 40.57 -19.42 -29.47
N CYS A 41 39.80 -18.88 -28.54
CA CYS A 41 39.56 -19.47 -27.23
C CYS A 41 38.88 -20.85 -27.30
N LYS A 42 37.96 -21.06 -28.26
CA LYS A 42 37.31 -22.37 -28.49
C LYS A 42 38.30 -23.51 -28.71
N THR A 43 39.49 -23.23 -29.23
CA THR A 43 40.51 -24.25 -29.50
C THR A 43 41.28 -24.70 -28.25
N LEU A 44 41.10 -24.02 -27.11
CA LEU A 44 41.85 -24.24 -25.87
C LEU A 44 41.19 -25.24 -24.90
N GLY A 45 39.98 -25.75 -25.21
CA GLY A 45 39.28 -26.81 -24.48
C GLY A 45 37.87 -26.43 -23.98
N ILE A 46 36.93 -27.40 -23.99
CA ILE A 46 35.55 -27.25 -23.51
C ILE A 46 35.49 -27.54 -22.00
N GLY A 47 34.83 -26.69 -21.20
CA GLY A 47 34.56 -26.89 -19.77
C GLY A 47 35.45 -26.10 -18.79
N GLN A 48 36.44 -25.34 -19.26
CA GLN A 48 37.19 -24.37 -18.42
C GLN A 48 36.65 -22.95 -18.62
N GLU A 49 36.82 -22.08 -17.60
CA GLU A 49 36.50 -20.65 -17.75
C GLU A 49 37.52 -19.97 -18.67
N ILE A 50 37.01 -19.36 -19.75
CA ILE A 50 37.79 -18.63 -20.73
C ILE A 50 37.61 -17.14 -20.46
N THR A 51 38.69 -16.44 -20.11
CA THR A 51 38.69 -14.98 -19.96
C THR A 51 39.18 -14.29 -21.23
N ILE A 52 38.40 -13.33 -21.72
CA ILE A 52 38.76 -12.40 -22.79
C ILE A 52 38.85 -11.00 -22.17
N TYR A 53 40.02 -10.39 -22.30
CA TYR A 53 40.30 -9.04 -21.78
C TYR A 53 40.00 -8.01 -22.85
N ILE A 54 39.19 -7.01 -22.52
CA ILE A 54 38.76 -5.97 -23.45
C ILE A 54 39.42 -4.65 -23.04
N ASP A 55 40.16 -4.04 -23.96
CA ASP A 55 40.79 -2.73 -23.78
C ASP A 55 40.23 -1.73 -24.80
N GLY A 56 39.59 -0.67 -24.30
CA GLY A 56 38.96 0.36 -25.13
C GLY A 56 37.57 -0.01 -25.67
N GLU A 57 37.14 0.68 -26.74
CA GLU A 57 35.80 0.57 -27.33
C GLU A 57 35.76 -0.50 -28.44
N VAL A 58 35.02 -1.58 -28.24
CA VAL A 58 34.92 -2.69 -29.20
C VAL A 58 33.48 -2.85 -29.69
N LYS A 59 33.32 -3.41 -30.89
CA LYS A 59 32.00 -3.64 -31.50
C LYS A 59 31.27 -4.79 -30.81
N GLY A 60 29.94 -4.71 -30.83
CA GLY A 60 29.03 -5.73 -30.28
C GLY A 60 29.33 -7.16 -30.72
N PHE A 61 28.94 -8.11 -29.87
CA PHE A 61 29.30 -9.52 -29.97
C PHE A 61 28.08 -10.42 -30.17
N PHE A 62 28.23 -11.39 -31.07
CA PHE A 62 27.22 -12.41 -31.36
C PHE A 62 27.77 -13.78 -31.00
N LEU A 63 27.27 -14.36 -29.91
CA LEU A 63 27.55 -15.73 -29.54
C LEU A 63 26.55 -16.67 -30.23
N ASN A 64 27.04 -17.39 -31.24
CA ASN A 64 26.28 -18.50 -31.81
C ASN A 64 26.35 -19.71 -30.85
N THR A 65 25.24 -20.01 -30.17
CA THR A 65 25.17 -21.03 -29.10
C THR A 65 25.23 -22.47 -29.59
N GLY A 66 25.06 -22.73 -30.89
CA GLY A 66 25.23 -24.06 -31.47
C GLY A 66 26.67 -24.59 -31.44
N GLU A 67 27.64 -23.71 -31.15
CA GLU A 67 29.08 -24.04 -31.15
C GLU A 67 29.72 -23.96 -29.75
N ALA A 68 28.92 -23.79 -28.68
CA ALA A 68 29.40 -23.37 -27.36
C ALA A 68 28.89 -24.26 -26.20
N ASN A 69 28.57 -25.54 -26.46
CA ASN A 69 28.06 -26.47 -25.45
C ASN A 69 28.98 -26.51 -24.21
N ASN A 70 28.44 -26.26 -23.02
CA ASN A 70 29.18 -26.22 -21.74
C ASN A 70 30.33 -25.19 -21.67
N ALA A 71 30.24 -24.09 -22.43
CA ALA A 71 31.22 -23.01 -22.35
C ALA A 71 31.01 -22.12 -21.11
N HIS A 72 32.11 -21.79 -20.43
CA HIS A 72 32.17 -20.79 -19.37
C HIS A 72 33.00 -19.61 -19.89
N ILE A 73 32.36 -18.48 -20.19
CA ILE A 73 32.99 -17.34 -20.85
C ILE A 73 32.98 -16.16 -19.89
N LYS A 74 34.13 -15.50 -19.73
CA LYS A 74 34.26 -14.26 -18.97
C LYS A 74 34.77 -13.14 -19.88
N PHE A 75 34.02 -12.05 -19.96
CA PHE A 75 34.49 -10.79 -20.53
C PHE A 75 34.92 -9.87 -19.40
N LYS A 76 36.18 -9.44 -19.42
CA LYS A 76 36.75 -8.56 -18.41
C LYS A 76 37.27 -7.28 -19.04
N GLY A 77 36.70 -6.15 -18.65
CA GLY A 77 37.12 -4.85 -19.14
C GLY A 77 38.39 -4.34 -18.46
N LEU A 78 39.19 -3.62 -19.23
CA LEU A 78 40.33 -2.85 -18.78
C LEU A 78 39.96 -1.37 -18.87
N SER A 79 40.27 -0.60 -17.82
CA SER A 79 40.06 0.85 -17.65
C SER A 79 39.14 1.52 -18.68
N GLY A 80 37.82 1.51 -18.41
CA GLY A 80 36.83 2.20 -19.25
C GLY A 80 36.43 1.46 -20.53
N ALA A 81 36.79 0.19 -20.67
CA ALA A 81 36.41 -0.64 -21.80
C ALA A 81 34.90 -0.67 -22.02
N CYS A 82 34.52 -0.62 -23.29
CA CYS A 82 33.14 -0.48 -23.72
C CYS A 82 32.83 -1.44 -24.86
N ILE A 83 31.75 -2.20 -24.75
CA ILE A 83 31.14 -2.91 -25.87
C ILE A 83 30.03 -2.03 -26.40
N LYS A 84 30.23 -1.50 -27.61
CA LYS A 84 29.30 -0.57 -28.24
C LYS A 84 28.52 -1.25 -29.35
N ASN A 85 27.21 -1.05 -29.32
CA ASN A 85 26.37 -1.40 -30.44
C ASN A 85 26.58 -0.39 -31.59
N THR A 86 27.29 -0.81 -32.63
CA THR A 86 27.51 0.01 -33.84
C THR A 86 26.64 -0.43 -35.02
N THR A 87 25.72 -1.38 -34.83
CA THR A 87 24.88 -1.93 -35.90
C THR A 87 23.41 -1.59 -35.62
N ALA A 88 22.76 -0.90 -36.57
CA ALA A 88 21.44 -0.28 -36.41
C ALA A 88 20.24 -1.23 -36.18
N SER A 89 20.46 -2.47 -35.78
CA SER A 89 19.39 -3.47 -35.69
C SER A 89 19.59 -4.57 -34.65
N LYS A 90 20.63 -4.53 -33.81
CA LYS A 90 21.10 -5.72 -33.07
C LYS A 90 21.45 -5.40 -31.61
N PRO A 91 21.40 -6.36 -30.66
CA PRO A 91 21.93 -6.17 -29.31
C PRO A 91 23.43 -5.86 -29.31
N ALA A 92 23.94 -5.20 -28.26
CA ALA A 92 25.38 -5.10 -28.03
C ALA A 92 26.00 -6.47 -27.72
N ILE A 93 25.28 -7.31 -26.97
CA ILE A 93 25.64 -8.70 -26.71
C ILE A 93 24.42 -9.57 -27.01
N HIS A 94 24.57 -10.48 -27.96
CA HIS A 94 23.55 -11.46 -28.29
C HIS A 94 24.07 -12.87 -27.97
N ALA A 95 23.41 -13.57 -27.05
CA ALA A 95 23.68 -14.97 -26.77
C ALA A 95 22.37 -15.77 -26.77
N GLY A 96 22.05 -16.35 -27.92
CA GLY A 96 20.94 -17.28 -28.10
C GLY A 96 20.72 -17.64 -29.56
N PHE A 97 20.56 -18.93 -29.85
CA PHE A 97 19.76 -19.49 -30.95
C PHE A 97 19.54 -21.00 -30.71
N ASN A 98 18.40 -21.44 -31.22
CA ASN A 98 17.71 -22.71 -31.04
C ASN A 98 18.54 -23.93 -31.50
N THR A 99 19.15 -24.64 -30.57
CA THR A 99 19.37 -26.08 -30.72
C THR A 99 18.78 -26.71 -29.48
N GLY A 100 17.78 -27.58 -29.60
CA GLY A 100 17.06 -28.24 -28.50
C GLY A 100 17.90 -29.19 -27.64
N ASN A 101 19.14 -28.81 -27.34
CA ASN A 101 20.12 -29.51 -26.54
C ASN A 101 20.39 -28.68 -25.28
N ASP A 102 20.50 -29.34 -24.13
CA ASP A 102 20.77 -28.80 -22.79
C ASP A 102 22.18 -28.17 -22.66
N ASN A 103 22.44 -27.10 -23.41
CA ASN A 103 23.74 -26.42 -23.40
C ASN A 103 23.83 -25.45 -22.22
N ASN A 104 24.52 -25.87 -21.16
CA ASN A 104 24.79 -25.06 -19.97
C ASN A 104 25.92 -24.05 -20.24
N ILE A 105 25.59 -22.90 -20.83
CA ILE A 105 26.55 -21.80 -21.03
C ILE A 105 26.47 -20.85 -19.82
N THR A 106 27.63 -20.47 -19.30
CA THR A 106 27.77 -19.39 -18.34
C THR A 106 28.48 -18.22 -19.00
N LEU A 107 27.87 -17.03 -18.96
CA LEU A 107 28.51 -15.79 -19.37
C LEU A 107 28.69 -14.89 -18.16
N THR A 108 29.93 -14.52 -17.88
CA THR A 108 30.30 -13.54 -16.86
C THR A 108 30.83 -12.28 -17.53
N ILE A 109 30.34 -11.11 -17.13
CA ILE A 109 30.81 -9.82 -17.62
C ILE A 109 31.27 -8.99 -16.42
N GLU A 110 32.52 -8.53 -16.45
CA GLU A 110 33.16 -7.80 -15.36
C GLU A 110 33.79 -6.50 -15.85
N ASP A 111 33.64 -5.42 -15.07
CA ASP A 111 34.34 -4.15 -15.26
C ASP A 111 34.13 -3.50 -16.65
N LEU A 112 32.89 -3.54 -17.16
CA LEU A 112 32.57 -3.16 -18.55
C LEU A 112 31.39 -2.20 -18.69
N ILE A 113 31.47 -1.37 -19.73
CA ILE A 113 30.34 -0.57 -20.21
C ILE A 113 29.72 -1.29 -21.42
N ILE A 114 28.39 -1.40 -21.43
CA ILE A 114 27.60 -1.86 -22.56
C ILE A 114 26.77 -0.67 -23.02
N ASP A 115 27.15 -0.07 -24.15
CA ASP A 115 26.46 1.10 -24.71
C ASP A 115 25.66 0.72 -25.95
N GLY A 116 24.34 0.85 -25.82
CA GLY A 116 23.38 0.39 -26.81
C GLY A 116 23.14 1.32 -27.99
N SER A 117 23.73 2.54 -28.03
CA SER A 117 23.52 3.72 -28.91
C SER A 117 22.64 3.70 -30.19
N GLY A 118 22.29 2.55 -30.77
CA GLY A 118 21.20 2.33 -31.73
C GLY A 118 19.94 1.67 -31.15
N ILE A 119 19.05 1.24 -32.05
CA ILE A 119 17.80 0.52 -31.73
C ILE A 119 17.95 -0.95 -32.18
N SER A 120 17.72 -1.90 -31.27
CA SER A 120 17.65 -3.32 -31.61
C SER A 120 16.29 -3.63 -32.26
N THR A 121 16.31 -3.94 -33.56
CA THR A 121 15.13 -4.34 -34.37
C THR A 121 15.13 -5.83 -34.73
N PHE A 122 16.22 -6.54 -34.42
CA PHE A 122 16.40 -7.98 -34.59
C PHE A 122 17.32 -8.52 -33.48
N PRO A 123 16.86 -9.41 -32.57
CA PRO A 123 15.59 -10.15 -32.54
C PRO A 123 14.41 -9.34 -31.95
N GLN A 124 14.41 -8.01 -32.08
CA GLN A 124 13.50 -7.05 -31.42
C GLN A 124 13.70 -6.94 -29.90
N ASN A 125 14.34 -7.90 -29.25
CA ASN A 125 14.54 -7.95 -27.80
C ASN A 125 16.00 -7.66 -27.41
N GLY A 126 16.22 -7.23 -26.17
CA GLY A 126 17.55 -7.09 -25.57
C GLY A 126 18.36 -5.98 -26.23
N GLY A 127 18.05 -4.71 -25.95
CA GLY A 127 18.77 -3.59 -26.57
C GLY A 127 20.26 -3.59 -26.24
N GLY A 128 20.61 -3.92 -24.99
CA GLY A 128 21.98 -4.13 -24.55
C GLY A 128 22.37 -5.59 -24.64
N ILE A 129 21.74 -6.42 -23.81
CA ILE A 129 22.00 -7.86 -23.73
C ILE A 129 20.74 -8.62 -24.10
N TYR A 130 20.86 -9.54 -25.06
CA TYR A 130 19.88 -10.57 -25.35
C TYR A 130 20.40 -11.92 -24.88
N PHE A 131 19.65 -12.60 -24.01
CA PHE A 131 20.05 -13.89 -23.42
C PHE A 131 18.86 -14.86 -23.36
N ASP A 132 18.84 -15.86 -24.24
CA ASP A 132 17.76 -16.86 -24.32
C ASP A 132 18.37 -18.25 -24.47
N SER A 133 18.29 -19.11 -23.42
CA SER A 133 18.40 -20.61 -23.49
C SER A 133 18.91 -21.35 -22.22
N ASN A 134 18.20 -21.37 -21.08
CA ASN A 134 18.57 -22.21 -19.90
C ASN A 134 19.99 -21.96 -19.33
N LYS A 135 20.49 -20.74 -19.46
CA LYS A 135 21.88 -20.35 -19.16
C LYS A 135 21.99 -19.44 -17.95
N THR A 136 23.22 -19.27 -17.45
CA THR A 136 23.53 -18.33 -16.36
C THR A 136 24.25 -17.10 -16.91
N LEU A 137 23.69 -15.92 -16.66
CA LEU A 137 24.35 -14.63 -16.91
C LEU A 137 24.74 -14.00 -15.57
N THR A 138 26.02 -13.65 -15.40
CA THR A 138 26.53 -12.93 -14.24
C THR A 138 27.15 -11.60 -14.67
N LEU A 139 26.73 -10.50 -14.05
CA LEU A 139 27.27 -9.17 -14.30
C LEU A 139 27.88 -8.60 -13.02
N ASN A 140 29.17 -8.25 -13.04
CA ASN A 140 29.89 -7.69 -11.90
C ASN A 140 30.50 -6.35 -12.28
N ASN A 141 30.17 -5.26 -11.58
CA ASN A 141 30.71 -3.94 -11.89
C ASN A 141 30.49 -3.53 -13.36
N VAL A 142 29.24 -3.60 -13.83
CA VAL A 142 28.86 -3.33 -15.23
C VAL A 142 27.94 -2.13 -15.31
N THR A 143 28.10 -1.31 -16.35
CA THR A 143 27.14 -0.26 -16.73
C THR A 143 26.47 -0.63 -18.06
N ILE A 144 25.14 -0.71 -18.08
CA ILE A 144 24.33 -0.88 -19.29
C ILE A 144 23.60 0.44 -19.56
N GLN A 145 23.83 1.05 -20.72
CA GLN A 145 23.28 2.37 -21.00
C GLN A 145 22.82 2.59 -22.43
N ASN A 146 21.83 3.48 -22.59
CA ASN A 146 21.33 3.95 -23.89
C ASN A 146 20.86 2.80 -24.80
N CYS A 147 20.34 1.73 -24.21
CA CYS A 147 19.93 0.53 -24.92
C CYS A 147 18.44 0.56 -25.26
N ASN A 148 18.10 0.35 -26.54
CA ASN A 148 16.72 0.42 -27.00
C ASN A 148 16.31 -0.88 -27.71
N ALA A 149 15.17 -1.44 -27.35
CA ALA A 149 14.59 -2.64 -27.95
C ALA A 149 13.18 -2.35 -28.49
N THR A 150 12.85 -2.80 -29.71
CA THR A 150 11.48 -2.67 -30.26
C THR A 150 10.50 -3.71 -29.72
N GLY A 151 10.98 -4.64 -28.90
CA GLY A 151 10.21 -5.67 -28.19
C GLY A 151 10.43 -5.56 -26.69
N TYR A 152 11.11 -6.55 -26.11
CA TYR A 152 11.28 -6.70 -24.66
C TYR A 152 12.71 -6.45 -24.19
N GLY A 153 12.89 -5.97 -22.96
CA GLY A 153 14.20 -5.87 -22.31
C GLY A 153 15.08 -4.80 -22.95
N GLY A 154 14.85 -3.54 -22.62
CA GLY A 154 15.62 -2.43 -23.22
C GLY A 154 17.10 -2.54 -22.89
N GLY A 155 17.43 -2.73 -21.60
CA GLY A 155 18.79 -3.04 -21.16
C GLY A 155 19.12 -4.52 -21.32
N VAL A 156 18.37 -5.37 -20.62
CA VAL A 156 18.57 -6.82 -20.62
C VAL A 156 17.27 -7.54 -20.91
N TYR A 157 17.32 -8.44 -21.88
CA TYR A 157 16.29 -9.45 -22.11
C TYR A 157 16.82 -10.81 -21.70
N LEU A 158 16.09 -11.47 -20.80
CA LEU A 158 16.38 -12.84 -20.40
C LEU A 158 15.13 -13.72 -20.49
N MET A 159 15.27 -14.85 -21.20
CA MET A 159 14.27 -15.92 -21.25
C MET A 159 14.89 -17.27 -20.87
N ASN A 160 14.16 -18.05 -20.07
CA ASN A 160 14.54 -19.40 -19.60
C ASN A 160 15.87 -19.50 -18.80
N GLY A 161 16.60 -18.42 -18.53
CA GLY A 161 17.89 -18.42 -17.83
C GLY A 161 17.83 -18.00 -16.36
N SER A 162 18.99 -17.87 -15.73
CA SER A 162 19.20 -17.15 -14.46
C SER A 162 20.07 -15.91 -14.70
N LEU A 163 19.81 -14.86 -13.93
CA LEU A 163 20.60 -13.62 -13.96
C LEU A 163 21.00 -13.22 -12.55
N SER A 164 22.30 -13.01 -12.35
CA SER A 164 22.87 -12.40 -11.15
C SER A 164 23.60 -11.11 -11.53
N MET A 165 23.29 -10.03 -10.81
CA MET A 165 23.94 -8.73 -10.97
C MET A 165 24.53 -8.30 -9.63
N ASN A 166 25.80 -7.91 -9.61
CA ASN A 166 26.50 -7.40 -8.44
C ASN A 166 27.19 -6.07 -8.79
N THR A 167 26.78 -4.98 -8.16
CA THR A 167 27.31 -3.63 -8.46
C THR A 167 27.07 -3.29 -9.95
N VAL A 168 25.81 -3.13 -10.34
CA VAL A 168 25.45 -2.87 -11.75
C VAL A 168 24.62 -1.60 -11.86
N GLU A 169 24.88 -0.80 -12.89
CA GLU A 169 24.03 0.33 -13.26
C GLU A 169 23.34 0.06 -14.60
N ILE A 170 22.02 0.18 -14.67
CA ILE A 170 21.23 0.16 -15.91
C ILE A 170 20.57 1.54 -16.05
N LYS A 171 20.85 2.25 -17.15
CA LYS A 171 20.31 3.61 -17.34
C LYS A 171 19.89 3.95 -18.75
N LYS A 172 18.81 4.73 -18.85
CA LYS A 172 18.32 5.27 -20.14
C LYS A 172 18.04 4.16 -21.16
N CYS A 173 17.46 3.07 -20.69
CA CYS A 173 17.10 1.93 -21.53
C CYS A 173 15.60 1.93 -21.84
N THR A 174 15.21 1.59 -23.06
CA THR A 174 13.81 1.63 -23.49
C THR A 174 13.39 0.33 -24.18
N ALA A 175 12.17 -0.14 -23.89
CA ALA A 175 11.55 -1.26 -24.59
C ALA A 175 10.17 -0.87 -25.13
N SER A 176 9.79 -1.29 -26.34
CA SER A 176 8.44 -1.01 -26.86
C SER A 176 7.35 -1.97 -26.35
N ASN A 177 7.68 -2.98 -25.54
CA ASN A 177 6.67 -3.86 -24.93
C ASN A 177 6.79 -3.93 -23.41
N SER A 178 7.85 -4.49 -22.84
CA SER A 178 7.98 -4.65 -21.38
C SER A 178 9.42 -4.77 -20.94
N GLY A 179 9.70 -4.42 -19.69
CA GLY A 179 11.05 -4.46 -19.12
C GLY A 179 11.96 -3.40 -19.73
N GLY A 180 11.68 -2.12 -19.48
CA GLY A 180 12.50 -1.03 -20.00
C GLY A 180 13.98 -1.19 -19.61
N GLY A 181 14.23 -1.54 -18.34
CA GLY A 181 15.54 -1.96 -17.86
C GLY A 181 15.79 -3.44 -18.10
N ILE A 182 15.03 -4.30 -17.40
CA ILE A 182 15.18 -5.75 -17.39
C ILE A 182 13.84 -6.41 -17.74
N TYR A 183 13.86 -7.31 -18.71
CA TYR A 183 12.80 -8.29 -18.92
C TYR A 183 13.31 -9.67 -18.50
N PHE A 184 12.59 -10.32 -17.59
CA PHE A 184 12.91 -11.65 -17.08
C PHE A 184 11.68 -12.57 -17.16
N ASP A 185 11.74 -13.58 -18.01
CA ASP A 185 10.71 -14.62 -18.10
C ASP A 185 11.37 -16.00 -18.03
N SER A 186 11.37 -16.56 -16.83
CA SER A 186 12.07 -17.81 -16.54
C SER A 186 11.55 -18.41 -15.26
N ASN A 187 11.61 -19.73 -15.15
CA ASN A 187 11.30 -20.42 -13.91
C ASN A 187 12.41 -20.31 -12.84
N LYS A 188 13.49 -19.56 -13.11
CA LYS A 188 14.64 -19.37 -12.20
C LYS A 188 14.54 -18.04 -11.43
N THR A 189 15.65 -17.65 -10.80
CA THR A 189 15.75 -16.45 -9.98
C THR A 189 16.49 -15.33 -10.70
N LEU A 190 15.94 -14.11 -10.64
CA LEU A 190 16.62 -12.85 -10.89
C LEU A 190 17.19 -12.31 -9.58
N THR A 191 18.52 -12.22 -9.48
CA THR A 191 19.22 -11.74 -8.28
C THR A 191 19.92 -10.41 -8.57
N LEU A 192 19.58 -9.38 -7.81
CA LEU A 192 20.15 -8.03 -7.92
C LEU A 192 20.77 -7.61 -6.59
N ASN A 193 22.09 -7.45 -6.54
CA ASN A 193 22.82 -6.97 -5.37
C ASN A 193 23.54 -5.67 -5.70
N ASN A 194 23.29 -4.61 -4.94
CA ASN A 194 23.91 -3.29 -5.17
C ASN A 194 23.67 -2.80 -6.60
N VAL A 195 22.41 -2.77 -7.04
CA VAL A 195 22.05 -2.41 -8.43
C VAL A 195 21.34 -1.06 -8.45
N THR A 196 21.61 -0.27 -9.48
CA THR A 196 20.84 0.95 -9.80
C THR A 196 20.17 0.80 -11.16
N ILE A 197 18.85 0.95 -11.22
CA ILE A 197 18.08 1.00 -12.48
C ILE A 197 17.44 2.38 -12.58
N GLN A 198 17.78 3.15 -13.60
CA GLN A 198 17.33 4.55 -13.68
C GLN A 198 16.93 5.04 -15.07
N ASN A 199 15.86 5.83 -15.14
CA ASN A 199 15.36 6.40 -16.39
C ASN A 199 15.09 5.33 -17.45
N CYS A 200 14.61 4.16 -17.04
CA CYS A 200 14.24 3.08 -17.93
C CYS A 200 12.74 3.09 -18.20
N ASN A 201 12.34 3.00 -19.46
CA ASN A 201 10.96 3.25 -19.86
C ASN A 201 10.42 2.19 -20.83
N GLU A 202 9.11 1.95 -20.81
CA GLU A 202 8.46 1.12 -21.82
C GLU A 202 7.03 1.56 -22.18
N THR A 203 6.41 0.81 -23.10
CA THR A 203 5.00 0.94 -23.51
C THR A 203 4.01 -0.15 -23.07
N GLY A 204 4.41 -1.13 -22.25
CA GLY A 204 3.55 -2.09 -21.55
C GLY A 204 3.83 -2.17 -20.03
N TYR A 205 4.61 -3.14 -19.55
CA TYR A 205 4.77 -3.46 -18.12
C TYR A 205 6.23 -3.48 -17.62
N GLY A 206 6.45 -3.05 -16.38
CA GLY A 206 7.78 -3.08 -15.74
C GLY A 206 8.76 -2.07 -16.35
N GLY A 207 8.64 -0.78 -16.01
CA GLY A 207 9.55 0.26 -16.49
C GLY A 207 11.01 -0.03 -16.14
N GLY A 208 11.26 -0.37 -14.87
CA GLY A 208 12.56 -0.85 -14.41
C GLY A 208 12.74 -2.35 -14.66
N VAL A 209 11.89 -3.16 -14.01
CA VAL A 209 11.95 -4.63 -14.03
C VAL A 209 10.58 -5.19 -14.38
N TYR A 210 10.54 -6.01 -15.43
CA TYR A 210 9.44 -6.92 -15.70
C TYR A 210 9.87 -8.35 -15.34
N LEU A 211 9.08 -9.03 -14.52
CA LEU A 211 9.31 -10.40 -14.15
C LEU A 211 8.05 -11.25 -14.25
N MET A 212 8.18 -12.37 -14.98
CA MET A 212 7.15 -13.40 -15.12
C MET A 212 7.73 -14.80 -14.80
N ASN A 213 6.92 -15.67 -14.18
CA ASN A 213 7.21 -17.09 -13.90
C ASN A 213 8.39 -17.40 -12.94
N GLY A 214 9.15 -16.40 -12.49
CA GLY A 214 10.39 -16.55 -11.73
C GLY A 214 10.36 -16.00 -10.31
N SER A 215 11.50 -16.12 -9.62
CA SER A 215 11.72 -15.47 -8.32
C SER A 215 12.50 -14.17 -8.47
N LEU A 216 12.19 -13.18 -7.64
CA LEU A 216 12.94 -11.93 -7.53
C LEU A 216 13.66 -11.87 -6.19
N SER A 217 14.96 -11.59 -6.20
CA SER A 217 15.75 -11.30 -4.99
C SER A 217 16.55 -10.02 -5.19
N MET A 218 16.25 -8.99 -4.39
CA MET A 218 16.89 -7.69 -4.43
C MET A 218 17.50 -7.35 -3.07
N ASN A 219 18.78 -7.03 -3.07
CA ASN A 219 19.51 -6.54 -1.90
C ASN A 219 20.22 -5.22 -2.22
N THR A 220 19.88 -4.16 -1.50
CA THR A 220 20.50 -2.84 -1.68
C THR A 220 20.33 -2.34 -3.12
N VAL A 221 19.08 -2.28 -3.60
CA VAL A 221 18.78 -1.88 -4.99
C VAL A 221 18.03 -0.56 -5.03
N GLU A 222 18.44 0.32 -5.94
CA GLU A 222 17.72 1.56 -6.25
C GLU A 222 17.08 1.48 -7.63
N ILE A 223 15.76 1.64 -7.71
CA ILE A 223 15.03 1.81 -8.97
C ILE A 223 14.43 3.21 -8.97
N LYS A 224 14.80 4.05 -9.93
CA LYS A 224 14.32 5.43 -9.96
C LYS A 224 13.93 5.95 -11.33
N LYS A 225 12.91 6.80 -11.36
CA LYS A 225 12.48 7.50 -12.59
C LYS A 225 12.18 6.54 -13.74
N CYS A 226 11.70 5.34 -13.40
CA CYS A 226 11.33 4.35 -14.40
C CYS A 226 9.84 4.46 -14.69
N THR A 227 9.46 4.36 -15.96
CA THR A 227 8.07 4.55 -16.37
C THR A 227 7.56 3.36 -17.16
N ALA A 228 6.46 2.78 -16.69
CA ALA A 228 5.67 1.82 -17.44
C ALA A 228 4.51 2.52 -18.14
N SER A 229 4.00 2.02 -19.26
CA SER A 229 2.76 2.60 -19.78
C SER A 229 1.51 2.03 -19.10
N ASN A 230 1.53 0.76 -18.72
CA ASN A 230 0.41 0.08 -18.08
C ASN A 230 0.65 -0.07 -16.58
N SER A 231 1.44 -1.06 -16.13
CA SER A 231 1.55 -1.38 -14.70
C SER A 231 3.00 -1.59 -14.25
N GLY A 232 3.28 -1.31 -12.98
CA GLY A 232 4.60 -1.56 -12.37
C GLY A 232 5.68 -0.64 -12.92
N GLY A 233 5.56 0.68 -12.71
CA GLY A 233 6.53 1.65 -13.22
C GLY A 233 7.97 1.34 -12.83
N GLY A 234 8.17 0.88 -11.60
CA GLY A 234 9.44 0.34 -11.14
C GLY A 234 9.53 -1.16 -11.38
N ILE A 235 8.61 -1.92 -10.78
CA ILE A 235 8.63 -3.39 -10.79
C ILE A 235 7.25 -3.91 -11.17
N TYR A 236 7.20 -4.81 -12.15
CA TYR A 236 6.06 -5.66 -12.42
C TYR A 236 6.45 -7.12 -12.11
N PHE A 237 5.77 -7.72 -11.12
CA PHE A 237 5.98 -9.10 -10.71
C PHE A 237 4.69 -9.91 -10.87
N LYS A 238 4.75 -10.93 -11.72
CA LYS A 238 3.66 -11.91 -11.89
C LYS A 238 4.20 -13.33 -11.86
N SER A 239 4.05 -14.00 -10.71
CA SER A 239 4.54 -15.37 -10.55
C SER A 239 3.86 -16.08 -9.37
N ASP A 240 3.90 -17.40 -9.40
CA ASP A 240 3.63 -18.31 -8.28
C ASP A 240 4.79 -18.42 -7.26
N LYS A 241 5.89 -17.68 -7.44
CA LYS A 241 7.12 -17.79 -6.65
C LYS A 241 7.39 -16.57 -5.76
N GLN A 242 8.54 -16.58 -5.10
CA GLN A 242 8.92 -15.57 -4.14
C GLN A 242 9.42 -14.26 -4.77
N CYS A 243 9.06 -13.13 -4.15
CA CYS A 243 9.63 -11.81 -4.39
C CYS A 243 10.24 -11.27 -3.08
N ILE A 244 11.52 -10.93 -3.06
CA ILE A 244 12.21 -10.38 -1.87
C ILE A 244 12.89 -9.07 -2.20
N LEU A 245 12.54 -8.01 -1.47
CA LEU A 245 13.21 -6.71 -1.47
C LEU A 245 13.79 -6.45 -0.07
N ASN A 246 15.11 -6.33 0.01
CA ASN A 246 15.81 -5.95 1.24
C ASN A 246 16.64 -4.69 1.02
N SER A 247 16.43 -3.68 1.85
CA SER A 247 17.19 -2.42 1.79
C SER A 247 17.09 -1.73 0.42
N CYS A 248 15.89 -1.75 -0.18
CA CYS A 248 15.67 -1.22 -1.53
C CYS A 248 15.00 0.15 -1.51
N THR A 249 15.28 0.96 -2.53
CA THR A 249 14.61 2.25 -2.77
C THR A 249 13.94 2.26 -4.14
N ILE A 250 12.63 2.49 -4.18
CA ILE A 250 11.86 2.65 -5.41
C ILE A 250 11.33 4.08 -5.41
N ASN A 251 11.83 4.92 -6.31
CA ASN A 251 11.65 6.36 -6.26
C ASN A 251 11.18 6.95 -7.59
N GLU A 252 10.13 7.77 -7.59
CA GLU A 252 9.65 8.47 -8.80
C GLU A 252 9.36 7.51 -9.96
N CYS A 253 8.92 6.29 -9.65
CA CYS A 253 8.53 5.31 -10.64
C CYS A 253 7.04 5.44 -10.94
N ASN A 254 6.68 5.46 -12.22
CA ASN A 254 5.34 5.88 -12.63
C ASN A 254 4.70 5.04 -13.73
N THR A 255 3.38 5.14 -13.88
CA THR A 255 2.63 4.59 -15.04
C THR A 255 2.13 5.70 -15.96
N LYS A 256 2.06 5.50 -17.29
CA LYS A 256 1.69 6.56 -18.27
C LYS A 256 0.20 6.62 -18.62
N ILE A 257 -0.46 5.47 -18.71
CA ILE A 257 -1.86 5.33 -19.15
C ILE A 257 -2.78 5.05 -17.95
N GLY A 258 -2.24 5.10 -16.72
CA GLY A 258 -3.00 4.84 -15.51
C GLY A 258 -3.36 3.36 -15.37
N GLY A 259 -2.36 2.49 -15.37
CA GLY A 259 -2.54 1.16 -14.79
C GLY A 259 -1.93 1.09 -13.38
N PRO A 260 -2.21 -0.01 -12.67
CA PRO A 260 -1.92 -0.15 -11.24
C PRO A 260 -0.43 -0.27 -10.92
N GLY A 261 -0.06 0.15 -9.70
CA GLY A 261 1.28 -0.01 -9.15
C GLY A 261 2.27 0.94 -9.81
N GLY A 262 2.11 2.25 -9.59
CA GLY A 262 3.06 3.27 -10.05
C GLY A 262 4.51 2.86 -9.71
N GLY A 263 4.75 2.44 -8.47
CA GLY A 263 6.01 1.86 -8.05
C GLY A 263 6.10 0.36 -8.34
N ILE A 264 5.28 -0.43 -7.66
CA ILE A 264 5.37 -1.89 -7.64
C ILE A 264 4.00 -2.51 -7.92
N TYR A 265 3.96 -3.44 -8.86
CA TYR A 265 2.81 -4.30 -9.13
C TYR A 265 3.13 -5.75 -8.76
N LEU A 266 2.30 -6.36 -7.92
CA LEU A 266 2.44 -7.74 -7.44
C LEU A 266 1.17 -8.56 -7.75
N GLU A 267 1.32 -9.62 -8.52
CA GLU A 267 0.25 -10.58 -8.82
C GLU A 267 0.76 -12.01 -8.61
N GLY A 268 -0.08 -12.84 -8.01
CA GLY A 268 0.29 -14.21 -7.68
C GLY A 268 -0.89 -15.13 -7.42
N THR A 269 -0.63 -16.19 -6.68
CA THR A 269 -1.61 -17.14 -6.17
C THR A 269 -1.49 -17.21 -4.65
N ALA A 270 -2.27 -18.07 -3.99
CA ALA A 270 -2.13 -18.34 -2.56
C ALA A 270 -0.76 -18.94 -2.16
N LEU A 271 0.03 -19.43 -3.14
CA LEU A 271 1.40 -19.93 -2.92
C LEU A 271 2.46 -18.83 -3.03
N THR A 272 2.11 -17.70 -3.65
CA THR A 272 3.03 -16.59 -3.90
C THR A 272 3.26 -15.80 -2.61
N THR A 273 4.52 -15.55 -2.28
CA THR A 273 4.91 -14.70 -1.16
C THR A 273 5.80 -13.56 -1.63
N ALA A 274 5.54 -12.34 -1.14
CA ALA A 274 6.45 -11.22 -1.29
C ALA A 274 6.89 -10.70 0.08
N THR A 275 8.16 -10.35 0.23
CA THR A 275 8.72 -9.75 1.44
C THR A 275 9.44 -8.46 1.09
N ILE A 276 9.05 -7.35 1.71
CA ILE A 276 9.69 -6.05 1.58
C ILE A 276 10.18 -5.63 2.95
N LYS A 277 11.48 -5.40 3.11
CA LYS A 277 12.04 -4.99 4.40
C LYS A 277 13.09 -3.90 4.29
N ASN A 278 13.18 -3.05 5.32
CA ASN A 278 14.16 -1.97 5.41
C ASN A 278 14.17 -1.06 4.18
N SER A 279 13.01 -0.89 3.54
CA SER A 279 12.92 -0.32 2.20
C SER A 279 12.17 1.01 2.19
N THR A 280 12.30 1.75 1.09
CA THR A 280 11.56 2.98 0.85
C THR A 280 10.91 2.95 -0.53
N ILE A 281 9.61 3.19 -0.58
CA ILE A 281 8.86 3.43 -1.83
C ILE A 281 8.37 4.86 -1.77
N LYS A 282 8.79 5.72 -2.70
CA LYS A 282 8.42 7.13 -2.62
C LYS A 282 8.17 7.80 -3.96
N ASP A 283 7.28 8.79 -3.93
CA ASP A 283 6.98 9.67 -5.05
C ASP A 283 6.55 8.91 -6.32
N CYS A 284 6.02 7.69 -6.16
CA CYS A 284 5.55 6.85 -7.25
C CYS A 284 4.11 7.21 -7.61
N LYS A 285 3.82 7.40 -8.89
CA LYS A 285 2.57 8.01 -9.34
C LYS A 285 1.95 7.30 -10.53
N ARG A 286 0.64 7.49 -10.70
CA ARG A 286 -0.01 7.31 -12.00
C ARG A 286 0.02 8.62 -12.79
N HIS A 287 0.35 8.57 -14.07
CA HIS A 287 0.07 9.62 -15.03
C HIS A 287 -1.20 9.27 -15.82
N ASN A 288 -2.03 10.29 -16.03
CA ASN A 288 -3.22 10.34 -16.89
C ASN A 288 -4.56 9.82 -16.32
N ALA A 289 -5.67 10.47 -16.67
CA ALA A 289 -6.80 10.73 -15.77
C ALA A 289 -8.03 9.79 -15.83
N PHE A 290 -8.08 8.79 -16.69
CA PHE A 290 -9.35 8.14 -17.05
C PHE A 290 -9.48 6.69 -16.52
N TYR A 291 -10.41 6.50 -15.57
CA TYR A 291 -11.09 5.23 -15.25
C TYR A 291 -10.25 3.95 -15.12
N CYS A 292 -9.32 3.87 -14.15
CA CYS A 292 -8.78 2.57 -13.71
C CYS A 292 -8.56 2.53 -12.19
N PRO A 293 -8.92 1.42 -11.51
CA PRO A 293 -8.76 1.26 -10.07
C PRO A 293 -7.27 1.00 -9.72
N ASP A 294 -6.47 2.05 -9.60
CA ASP A 294 -5.00 1.92 -9.47
C ASP A 294 -4.44 2.33 -8.11
N GLY A 295 -3.50 1.53 -7.58
CA GLY A 295 -2.60 1.84 -6.46
C GLY A 295 -1.37 2.66 -6.87
N GLY A 296 -1.03 3.70 -6.10
CA GLY A 296 0.08 4.61 -6.41
C GLY A 296 1.46 3.99 -6.14
N GLY A 297 1.73 3.64 -4.88
CA GLY A 297 3.00 3.04 -4.47
C GLY A 297 3.08 1.55 -4.82
N ILE A 298 2.25 0.75 -4.15
CA ILE A 298 2.21 -0.70 -4.29
C ILE A 298 0.78 -1.13 -4.62
N TYR A 299 0.65 -1.97 -5.64
CA TYR A 299 -0.59 -2.67 -5.94
C TYR A 299 -0.37 -4.18 -5.80
N MET A 300 -1.28 -4.86 -5.12
CA MET A 300 -1.22 -6.31 -4.92
C MET A 300 -2.58 -6.99 -5.15
N ARG A 301 -2.59 -8.13 -5.85
CA ARG A 301 -3.81 -8.87 -6.19
C ARG A 301 -3.66 -10.39 -6.19
N ASP A 302 -4.80 -11.07 -6.24
CA ASP A 302 -4.96 -12.51 -6.49
C ASP A 302 -4.31 -13.40 -5.42
N LYS A 303 -4.81 -13.32 -4.18
CA LYS A 303 -4.41 -14.21 -3.05
C LYS A 303 -2.93 -14.23 -2.66
N ILE A 304 -2.08 -13.41 -3.27
CA ILE A 304 -0.69 -13.23 -2.84
C ILE A 304 -0.64 -12.77 -1.38
N THR A 305 0.34 -13.30 -0.63
CA THR A 305 0.67 -12.79 0.71
C THR A 305 1.90 -11.90 0.64
N VAL A 306 1.76 -10.64 1.05
CA VAL A 306 2.85 -9.66 1.12
C VAL A 306 3.15 -9.34 2.57
N THR A 307 4.41 -9.50 2.97
CA THR A 307 4.93 -9.13 4.29
C THR A 307 5.80 -7.88 4.16
N ILE A 308 5.53 -6.84 4.95
CA ILE A 308 6.30 -5.59 4.93
C ILE A 308 6.83 -5.27 6.33
N ASN A 309 8.14 -5.09 6.49
CA ASN A 309 8.75 -4.74 7.77
C ASN A 309 9.66 -3.51 7.64
N ASP A 310 9.66 -2.63 8.63
CA ASP A 310 10.62 -1.51 8.73
C ASP A 310 10.72 -0.70 7.42
N THR A 311 9.57 -0.35 6.85
CA THR A 311 9.49 0.22 5.49
C THR A 311 8.66 1.48 5.49
N THR A 312 9.11 2.47 4.70
CA THR A 312 8.38 3.72 4.48
C THR A 312 7.82 3.78 3.07
N ILE A 313 6.55 4.15 2.95
CA ILE A 313 5.87 4.46 1.69
C ILE A 313 5.43 5.92 1.76
N SER A 314 5.92 6.79 0.87
CA SER A 314 5.68 8.23 1.03
C SER A 314 5.43 8.98 -0.29
N GLY A 315 4.55 9.98 -0.27
CA GLY A 315 4.35 10.87 -1.42
C GLY A 315 3.78 10.17 -2.67
N CYS A 316 3.30 8.94 -2.55
CA CYS A 316 2.78 8.18 -3.68
C CYS A 316 1.37 8.65 -4.06
N GLU A 317 1.09 8.66 -5.37
CA GLU A 317 -0.17 9.20 -5.91
C GLU A 317 -0.91 8.18 -6.78
N GLY A 318 -2.19 7.96 -6.53
CA GLY A 318 -3.00 6.94 -7.20
C GLY A 318 -4.45 7.35 -7.49
N GLU A 319 -5.22 6.42 -8.06
CA GLU A 319 -6.68 6.56 -8.09
C GLU A 319 -7.27 6.13 -6.75
N ASN A 320 -6.69 5.08 -6.18
CA ASN A 320 -7.08 4.43 -4.94
C ASN A 320 -5.82 3.95 -4.20
N GLY A 321 -5.84 3.81 -2.88
CA GLY A 321 -4.72 3.23 -2.14
C GLY A 321 -3.37 3.87 -2.49
N GLY A 322 -3.23 5.17 -2.20
CA GLY A 322 -2.11 5.98 -2.68
C GLY A 322 -0.75 5.37 -2.30
N GLY A 323 -0.64 4.90 -1.05
CA GLY A 323 0.47 4.06 -0.63
C GLY A 323 0.33 2.62 -1.11
N ILE A 324 -0.73 1.93 -0.66
CA ILE A 324 -0.98 0.52 -0.98
C ILE A 324 -2.43 0.28 -1.39
N TYR A 325 -2.63 -0.44 -2.48
CA TYR A 325 -3.92 -1.00 -2.83
C TYR A 325 -3.87 -2.54 -2.82
N ILE A 326 -4.67 -3.14 -1.93
CA ILE A 326 -4.86 -4.58 -1.77
C ILE A 326 -6.18 -4.99 -2.43
N TYR A 327 -6.11 -5.88 -3.41
CA TYR A 327 -7.26 -6.29 -4.20
C TYR A 327 -7.43 -7.81 -4.27
N ASN A 328 -8.67 -8.27 -4.46
CA ASN A 328 -9.00 -9.63 -4.88
C ASN A 328 -8.34 -10.75 -4.06
N GLY A 329 -8.66 -10.82 -2.76
CA GLY A 329 -8.17 -11.87 -1.87
C GLY A 329 -6.71 -11.74 -1.43
N ALA A 330 -5.96 -10.73 -1.90
CA ALA A 330 -4.59 -10.51 -1.47
C ALA A 330 -4.51 -10.19 0.03
N THR A 331 -3.41 -10.59 0.66
CA THR A 331 -3.19 -10.44 2.11
C THR A 331 -1.93 -9.62 2.41
N LEU A 332 -2.08 -8.52 3.13
CA LEU A 332 -0.97 -7.72 3.65
C LEU A 332 -0.76 -8.00 5.14
N LYS A 333 0.47 -8.33 5.52
CA LYS A 333 0.93 -8.36 6.90
C LYS A 333 2.10 -7.38 7.05
N ALA A 334 2.00 -6.43 7.96
CA ALA A 334 3.09 -5.48 8.14
C ALA A 334 3.39 -5.18 9.61
N ASP A 335 4.67 -4.96 9.89
CA ASP A 335 5.16 -4.47 11.17
C ASP A 335 6.06 -3.25 10.94
N ASN A 336 5.90 -2.22 11.77
CA ASN A 336 6.63 -0.96 11.65
C ASN A 336 6.57 -0.36 10.21
N LEU A 337 5.39 -0.41 9.59
CA LEU A 337 5.14 0.21 8.29
C LEU A 337 4.73 1.67 8.49
N ARG A 338 5.40 2.60 7.80
CA ARG A 338 5.01 4.01 7.74
C ARG A 338 4.47 4.34 6.36
N ILE A 339 3.23 4.78 6.26
CA ILE A 339 2.63 5.33 5.03
C ILE A 339 2.35 6.81 5.26
N GLU A 340 2.96 7.70 4.48
CA GLU A 340 2.81 9.14 4.70
C GLU A 340 2.62 9.97 3.44
N SER A 341 1.80 11.02 3.54
CA SER A 341 1.66 12.02 2.48
C SER A 341 1.25 11.46 1.11
N CYS A 342 0.62 10.29 1.10
CA CYS A 342 0.08 9.67 -0.10
C CYS A 342 -1.26 10.31 -0.47
N LYS A 343 -1.54 10.43 -1.77
CA LYS A 343 -2.74 11.13 -2.27
C LYS A 343 -3.47 10.33 -3.31
N VAL A 344 -4.80 10.38 -3.28
CA VAL A 344 -5.64 9.68 -4.26
C VAL A 344 -6.78 10.54 -4.77
N ARG A 345 -7.28 10.17 -5.94
CA ARG A 345 -8.50 10.75 -6.53
C ARG A 345 -9.78 10.31 -5.88
N SER A 346 -9.86 9.04 -5.49
CA SER A 346 -11.08 8.39 -5.04
C SER A 346 -10.90 7.93 -3.60
N GLU A 347 -10.45 6.70 -3.34
CA GLU A 347 -10.61 6.08 -2.02
C GLU A 347 -9.30 5.57 -1.41
N GLY A 348 -9.13 5.73 -0.10
CA GLY A 348 -7.99 5.21 0.65
C GLY A 348 -6.70 5.97 0.34
N GLY A 349 -6.52 7.18 0.89
CA GLY A 349 -5.33 8.00 0.61
C GLY A 349 -4.02 7.27 0.93
N GLY A 350 -3.97 6.56 2.05
CA GLY A 350 -2.87 5.69 2.42
C GLY A 350 -3.08 4.26 1.91
N ILE A 351 -4.11 3.59 2.42
CA ILE A 351 -4.43 2.19 2.09
C ILE A 351 -5.87 2.07 1.58
N LYS A 352 -6.03 1.29 0.50
CA LYS A 352 -7.32 0.71 0.15
C LYS A 352 -7.24 -0.81 0.20
N VAL A 353 -8.26 -1.46 0.76
CA VAL A 353 -8.46 -2.90 0.68
C VAL A 353 -9.87 -3.19 0.15
N SER A 354 -10.00 -4.02 -0.89
CA SER A 354 -11.31 -4.41 -1.44
C SER A 354 -11.28 -5.72 -2.22
N GLY A 355 -12.46 -6.28 -2.51
CA GLY A 355 -12.65 -7.39 -3.44
C GLY A 355 -13.56 -7.01 -4.62
N ASP A 356 -13.60 -7.86 -5.64
CA ASP A 356 -14.64 -7.83 -6.68
C ASP A 356 -15.90 -8.54 -6.17
N SER A 357 -17.03 -8.27 -6.82
CA SER A 357 -18.31 -8.97 -6.68
C SER A 357 -18.16 -10.49 -6.65
N LEU A 358 -17.34 -11.08 -7.54
CA LEU A 358 -17.17 -12.54 -7.66
C LEU A 358 -16.06 -13.13 -6.77
N ALA A 359 -15.31 -12.29 -6.06
CA ALA A 359 -14.10 -12.74 -5.39
C ALA A 359 -14.01 -12.34 -3.91
N ALA A 360 -13.07 -12.93 -3.19
CA ALA A 360 -12.83 -12.60 -1.80
C ALA A 360 -12.29 -11.16 -1.66
N GLY A 361 -12.62 -10.49 -0.55
CA GLY A 361 -11.99 -9.23 -0.19
C GLY A 361 -10.55 -9.43 0.26
N GLY A 362 -9.80 -8.34 0.32
CA GLY A 362 -8.43 -8.37 0.83
C GLY A 362 -8.39 -8.46 2.36
N THR A 363 -7.25 -8.87 2.90
CA THR A 363 -7.00 -8.92 4.35
C THR A 363 -5.79 -8.07 4.67
N VAL A 364 -5.89 -7.23 5.70
CA VAL A 364 -4.78 -6.39 6.17
C VAL A 364 -4.57 -6.61 7.67
N THR A 365 -3.32 -6.87 8.06
CA THR A 365 -2.89 -6.88 9.45
C THR A 365 -1.67 -5.98 9.60
N LEU A 366 -1.80 -4.92 10.40
CA LEU A 366 -0.72 -3.98 10.70
C LEU A 366 -0.35 -4.06 12.18
N THR A 367 0.95 -4.06 12.48
CA THR A 367 1.48 -3.98 13.84
C THR A 367 2.42 -2.78 13.93
N ASN A 368 2.34 -2.00 15.01
CA ASN A 368 3.21 -0.82 15.26
C ASN A 368 3.35 0.15 14.06
N SER A 369 2.32 0.26 13.23
CA SER A 369 2.39 0.94 11.93
C SER A 369 1.69 2.29 11.96
N ASN A 370 2.09 3.20 11.08
CA ASN A 370 1.55 4.56 11.04
C ASN A 370 1.04 4.91 9.64
N ILE A 371 -0.19 5.43 9.55
CA ILE A 371 -0.79 5.97 8.33
C ILE A 371 -1.11 7.42 8.58
N LEU A 372 -0.38 8.33 7.94
CA LEU A 372 -0.46 9.74 8.29
C LEU A 372 -0.40 10.72 7.12
N ASN A 373 -1.04 11.87 7.29
CA ASN A 373 -1.05 12.96 6.31
C ASN A 373 -1.51 12.53 4.90
N CYS A 374 -2.28 11.45 4.80
CA CYS A 374 -2.76 10.95 3.53
C CYS A 374 -4.08 11.62 3.14
N GLU A 375 -4.34 11.68 1.83
CA GLU A 375 -5.45 12.46 1.30
C GLU A 375 -6.26 11.71 0.25
N ALA A 376 -7.58 11.71 0.41
CA ALA A 376 -8.53 11.26 -0.60
C ALA A 376 -9.28 12.46 -1.21
N GLY A 377 -9.40 12.49 -2.54
CA GLY A 377 -10.08 13.57 -3.28
C GLY A 377 -9.15 14.66 -3.84
N SER A 378 -7.83 14.53 -3.73
CA SER A 378 -6.86 15.62 -4.01
C SER A 378 -6.62 15.96 -5.48
N ILE A 379 -6.92 15.04 -6.40
CA ILE A 379 -6.37 15.11 -7.76
C ILE A 379 -7.49 15.26 -8.80
N GLY A 380 -8.07 16.45 -8.94
CA GLY A 380 -8.80 16.90 -10.15
C GLY A 380 -9.93 16.02 -10.70
N ALA A 381 -10.47 15.07 -9.94
CA ALA A 381 -11.52 14.16 -10.41
C ALA A 381 -12.92 14.75 -10.17
N THR A 382 -13.82 14.53 -11.12
CA THR A 382 -15.26 14.79 -11.01
C THR A 382 -16.02 13.47 -11.10
N GLY A 383 -16.90 13.18 -10.12
CA GLY A 383 -17.92 12.12 -10.25
C GLY A 383 -17.66 10.77 -9.56
N SER A 384 -16.51 10.54 -8.92
CA SER A 384 -16.25 9.34 -8.12
C SER A 384 -16.25 9.67 -6.63
N ALA A 385 -16.90 8.85 -5.81
CA ALA A 385 -16.90 9.04 -4.36
C ALA A 385 -15.46 9.06 -3.81
N CYS A 386 -15.19 9.92 -2.84
CA CYS A 386 -13.93 9.91 -2.11
C CYS A 386 -14.14 9.65 -0.62
N ASN A 387 -13.58 8.55 -0.13
CA ASN A 387 -13.78 8.11 1.25
C ASN A 387 -12.48 7.50 1.80
N GLY A 388 -12.30 7.54 3.11
CA GLY A 388 -11.12 6.96 3.75
C GLY A 388 -9.87 7.76 3.44
N GLY A 389 -9.72 8.94 4.05
CA GLY A 389 -8.54 9.78 3.84
C GLY A 389 -7.24 9.02 4.15
N GLY A 390 -7.24 8.21 5.20
CA GLY A 390 -6.16 7.27 5.52
C GLY A 390 -6.44 5.88 4.93
N VAL A 391 -7.54 5.26 5.35
CA VAL A 391 -7.86 3.87 5.07
C VAL A 391 -9.27 3.73 4.51
N TYR A 392 -9.39 2.98 3.42
CA TYR A 392 -10.67 2.51 2.90
C TYR A 392 -10.77 0.99 2.97
N ILE A 393 -11.83 0.48 3.59
CA ILE A 393 -12.14 -0.94 3.72
C ILE A 393 -13.42 -1.24 2.95
N GLY A 394 -13.27 -1.95 1.83
CA GLY A 394 -14.35 -2.35 0.96
C GLY A 394 -15.05 -3.64 1.40
N MET A 395 -15.98 -4.10 0.54
CA MET A 395 -16.74 -5.33 0.77
C MET A 395 -15.83 -6.54 0.95
N LYS A 396 -16.30 -7.51 1.76
CA LYS A 396 -15.64 -8.79 2.07
C LYS A 396 -14.22 -8.65 2.66
N SER A 397 -13.81 -7.45 3.02
CA SER A 397 -12.43 -7.15 3.39
C SER A 397 -12.32 -6.93 4.89
N SER A 398 -11.17 -7.31 5.44
CA SER A 398 -10.88 -7.14 6.87
C SER A 398 -9.61 -6.33 7.06
N PHE A 399 -9.61 -5.50 8.09
CA PHE A 399 -8.47 -4.70 8.47
C PHE A 399 -8.29 -4.76 9.99
N THR A 400 -7.12 -5.21 10.41
CA THR A 400 -6.73 -5.33 11.82
C THR A 400 -5.47 -4.53 12.06
N MET A 401 -5.47 -3.71 13.11
CA MET A 401 -4.32 -2.89 13.49
C MET A 401 -4.02 -3.05 14.99
N ASN A 402 -2.82 -3.52 15.31
CA ASN A 402 -2.34 -3.75 16.67
C ASN A 402 -1.19 -2.77 16.97
N GLY A 403 -1.45 -1.71 17.71
CA GLY A 403 -0.47 -0.63 17.88
C GLY A 403 -0.52 0.41 16.76
N GLY A 404 0.26 1.48 16.96
CA GLY A 404 0.48 2.51 15.95
C GLY A 404 -0.62 3.58 15.85
N SER A 405 -0.65 4.31 14.73
CA SER A 405 -1.56 5.44 14.55
C SER A 405 -2.13 5.61 13.14
N ILE A 406 -3.36 6.12 13.06
CA ILE A 406 -3.98 6.66 11.85
C ILE A 406 -4.20 8.16 12.10
N SER A 407 -3.35 9.03 11.56
CA SER A 407 -3.34 10.44 11.97
C SER A 407 -3.27 11.47 10.85
N ASN A 408 -3.95 12.61 11.04
CA ASN A 408 -3.90 13.77 10.14
C ASN A 408 -4.27 13.45 8.68
N ASN A 409 -5.05 12.38 8.48
CA ASN A 409 -5.54 12.03 7.16
C ASN A 409 -6.82 12.79 6.86
N LYS A 410 -7.09 13.07 5.59
CA LYS A 410 -8.25 13.89 5.23
C LYS A 410 -8.90 13.49 3.92
N VAL A 411 -10.21 13.74 3.84
CA VAL A 411 -10.96 13.76 2.58
C VAL A 411 -11.15 15.22 2.18
N THR A 412 -10.89 15.58 0.92
CA THR A 412 -10.89 17.00 0.50
C THR A 412 -11.97 17.40 -0.49
N ARG A 413 -12.62 16.46 -1.18
CA ARG A 413 -13.61 16.79 -2.22
C ARG A 413 -15.02 16.43 -1.79
N ASP A 414 -15.91 17.43 -1.72
CA ASP A 414 -17.33 17.22 -1.45
C ASP A 414 -18.04 16.78 -2.74
N ASP A 415 -17.98 15.48 -3.02
CA ASP A 415 -18.86 14.87 -4.01
C ASP A 415 -20.13 14.39 -3.32
N SER A 416 -21.29 14.50 -3.98
CA SER A 416 -22.59 14.09 -3.42
C SER A 416 -22.65 12.62 -3.01
N SER A 417 -21.69 11.79 -3.45
CA SER A 417 -21.60 10.34 -3.22
C SER A 417 -20.53 9.87 -2.23
N GLY A 418 -19.67 10.75 -1.69
CA GLY A 418 -18.57 10.42 -0.77
C GLY A 418 -18.35 11.51 0.27
N GLY A 419 -17.14 11.65 0.82
CA GLY A 419 -16.78 12.64 1.84
C GLY A 419 -16.56 12.10 3.25
N ASN A 420 -16.61 10.77 3.42
CA ASN A 420 -16.71 10.12 4.72
C ASN A 420 -15.39 9.46 5.15
N GLY A 421 -15.19 9.34 6.47
CA GLY A 421 -14.06 8.61 7.04
C GLY A 421 -12.74 9.34 6.80
N GLY A 422 -12.48 10.41 7.56
CA GLY A 422 -11.22 11.16 7.45
C GLY A 422 -10.02 10.26 7.70
N GLY A 423 -10.09 9.46 8.77
CA GLY A 423 -9.13 8.41 9.08
C GLY A 423 -9.48 7.11 8.36
N VAL A 424 -10.61 6.51 8.74
CA VAL A 424 -11.05 5.18 8.29
C VAL A 424 -12.47 5.24 7.74
N TYR A 425 -12.69 4.63 6.58
CA TYR A 425 -14.01 4.36 6.03
C TYR A 425 -14.23 2.86 5.88
N VAL A 426 -15.35 2.35 6.40
CA VAL A 426 -15.76 0.94 6.25
C VAL A 426 -17.06 0.86 5.46
N LYS A 427 -16.99 0.24 4.29
CA LYS A 427 -18.10 0.11 3.36
C LYS A 427 -19.12 -0.92 3.82
N GLU A 428 -20.38 -0.59 3.59
CA GLU A 428 -21.50 -1.52 3.68
C GLU A 428 -21.36 -2.71 2.71
N GLY A 429 -22.05 -3.80 3.07
CA GLY A 429 -22.25 -4.94 2.18
C GLY A 429 -23.42 -4.71 1.21
N THR A 430 -23.77 -5.74 0.45
CA THR A 430 -25.04 -5.78 -0.29
C THR A 430 -25.97 -6.79 0.38
N VAL A 431 -27.16 -7.00 -0.19
CA VAL A 431 -28.08 -8.06 0.28
C VAL A 431 -27.43 -9.45 0.24
N VAL A 432 -26.51 -9.68 -0.70
CA VAL A 432 -25.86 -10.99 -0.93
C VAL A 432 -24.41 -11.03 -0.45
N GLU A 433 -23.77 -9.88 -0.23
CA GLU A 433 -22.35 -9.82 0.08
C GLU A 433 -22.05 -9.10 1.39
N LYS A 434 -21.10 -9.65 2.14
CA LYS A 434 -20.60 -9.05 3.38
C LYS A 434 -19.94 -7.69 3.15
N GLY A 435 -20.11 -6.80 4.13
CA GLY A 435 -19.41 -5.52 4.17
C GLY A 435 -17.95 -5.68 4.61
N GLY A 436 -17.29 -4.57 4.90
CA GLY A 436 -15.96 -4.56 5.50
C GLY A 436 -15.99 -4.77 7.02
N SER A 437 -14.88 -5.20 7.62
CA SER A 437 -14.70 -5.21 9.07
C SER A 437 -13.44 -4.46 9.50
N PHE A 438 -13.50 -3.85 10.68
CA PHE A 438 -12.37 -3.09 11.23
C PHE A 438 -12.13 -3.46 12.70
N THR A 439 -10.88 -3.77 13.01
CA THR A 439 -10.41 -4.05 14.36
C THR A 439 -9.17 -3.22 14.65
N MET A 440 -9.16 -2.53 15.78
CA MET A 440 -7.98 -1.82 16.26
C MET A 440 -7.76 -2.09 17.75
N GLU A 441 -6.53 -2.45 18.09
CA GLU A 441 -6.08 -2.69 19.46
C GLU A 441 -4.85 -1.84 19.77
N ASN A 442 -4.80 -1.22 20.96
CA ASN A 442 -3.62 -0.56 21.51
C ASN A 442 -3.02 0.58 20.65
N GLY A 443 -3.83 1.46 20.05
CA GLY A 443 -3.31 2.54 19.20
C GLY A 443 -4.18 3.80 19.20
N SER A 444 -3.93 4.70 18.24
CA SER A 444 -4.66 5.97 18.16
C SER A 444 -5.16 6.34 16.76
N ILE A 445 -6.28 7.06 16.71
CA ILE A 445 -6.85 7.69 15.52
C ILE A 445 -6.96 9.18 15.82
N SER A 446 -6.13 10.02 15.20
CA SER A 446 -6.02 11.42 15.63
C SER A 446 -5.93 12.47 14.52
N GLY A 447 -6.53 13.65 14.72
CA GLY A 447 -6.39 14.78 13.80
C GLY A 447 -6.98 14.55 12.39
N ASN A 448 -7.80 13.52 12.21
CA ASN A 448 -8.32 13.16 10.89
C ASN A 448 -9.54 14.01 10.52
N ASN A 449 -9.70 14.34 9.23
CA ASN A 449 -10.72 15.29 8.77
C ASN A 449 -11.59 14.71 7.65
N ALA A 450 -12.88 14.57 7.93
CA ALA A 450 -13.93 14.27 6.97
C ALA A 450 -14.71 15.55 6.63
N ILE A 451 -15.06 15.69 5.36
CA ILE A 451 -15.91 16.79 4.89
C ILE A 451 -17.41 16.47 4.97
N LYS A 452 -17.76 15.23 5.33
CA LYS A 452 -19.11 14.84 5.72
C LYS A 452 -19.08 14.15 7.08
N ASP A 453 -19.07 12.83 7.11
CA ASP A 453 -19.29 12.07 8.32
C ASP A 453 -18.06 11.25 8.74
N GLY A 454 -17.91 11.03 10.05
CA GLY A 454 -16.88 10.14 10.60
C GLY A 454 -15.48 10.72 10.43
N GLY A 455 -15.14 11.76 11.19
CA GLY A 455 -13.82 12.39 11.10
C GLY A 455 -12.69 11.40 11.37
N GLY A 456 -12.82 10.61 12.44
CA GLY A 456 -11.94 9.48 12.74
C GLY A 456 -12.35 8.23 11.97
N ILE A 457 -13.54 7.69 12.28
CA ILE A 457 -14.08 6.46 11.69
C ILE A 457 -15.48 6.72 11.14
N TYR A 458 -15.73 6.30 9.90
CA TYR A 458 -17.07 6.07 9.37
C TYR A 458 -17.29 4.58 9.18
N PHE A 459 -18.28 4.02 9.86
CA PHE A 459 -18.60 2.60 9.84
C PHE A 459 -20.04 2.36 9.37
N ALA A 460 -20.20 1.72 8.21
CA ALA A 460 -21.51 1.40 7.63
C ALA A 460 -21.71 -0.08 7.31
N SER A 461 -20.91 -0.96 7.88
CA SER A 461 -20.99 -2.39 7.60
C SER A 461 -21.88 -3.12 8.59
N LYS A 462 -22.59 -4.17 8.15
CA LYS A 462 -23.29 -5.10 9.06
C LYS A 462 -22.35 -6.05 9.81
N GLU A 463 -21.06 -6.02 9.46
CA GLU A 463 -20.02 -6.79 10.13
C GLU A 463 -19.58 -6.09 11.44
N THR A 464 -18.37 -6.40 11.90
CA THR A 464 -17.87 -5.98 13.21
C THR A 464 -16.97 -4.76 13.17
N LEU A 465 -17.21 -3.85 14.12
CA LEU A 465 -16.26 -2.83 14.57
C LEU A 465 -15.75 -3.21 15.96
N THR A 466 -14.46 -3.45 16.11
CA THR A 466 -13.84 -3.78 17.41
C THR A 466 -12.75 -2.79 17.74
N LEU A 467 -12.87 -2.10 18.87
CA LEU A 467 -11.88 -1.15 19.38
C LEU A 467 -11.49 -1.53 20.80
N ALA A 468 -10.21 -1.81 21.05
CA ALA A 468 -9.72 -2.15 22.40
C ALA A 468 -8.48 -1.32 22.77
N ASN A 469 -8.55 -0.58 23.87
CA ASN A 469 -7.46 0.32 24.30
C ASN A 469 -7.08 1.33 23.20
N VAL A 470 -8.08 2.00 22.62
CA VAL A 470 -7.90 2.93 21.50
C VAL A 470 -8.18 4.37 21.97
N GLU A 471 -7.33 5.30 21.54
CA GLU A 471 -7.57 6.75 21.68
C GLU A 471 -8.01 7.34 20.34
N ILE A 472 -9.18 7.99 20.31
CA ILE A 472 -9.64 8.80 19.18
C ILE A 472 -9.65 10.26 19.61
N LYS A 473 -8.86 11.11 18.94
CA LYS A 473 -8.76 12.51 19.34
C LYS A 473 -8.67 13.51 18.21
N GLU A 474 -9.19 14.71 18.42
CA GLU A 474 -8.99 15.85 17.50
C GLU A 474 -9.48 15.55 16.06
N CYS A 475 -10.38 14.58 15.89
CA CYS A 475 -10.96 14.25 14.61
C CYS A 475 -12.13 15.19 14.29
N VAL A 476 -12.28 15.56 13.02
CA VAL A 476 -13.24 16.58 12.57
C VAL A 476 -14.12 16.02 11.46
N ALA A 477 -15.44 16.19 11.59
CA ALA A 477 -16.44 15.92 10.56
C ALA A 477 -17.27 17.18 10.30
N LYS A 478 -17.49 17.56 9.03
CA LYS A 478 -18.34 18.75 8.70
C LYS A 478 -19.84 18.46 8.69
N THR A 479 -20.23 17.24 9.04
CA THR A 479 -21.64 16.87 9.22
C THR A 479 -21.78 16.18 10.57
N ASP A 480 -21.58 14.87 10.66
CA ASP A 480 -21.84 14.10 11.88
C ASP A 480 -20.69 13.16 12.29
N GLY A 481 -20.62 12.81 13.58
CA GLY A 481 -19.69 11.80 14.08
C GLY A 481 -18.23 12.24 14.00
N GLY A 482 -17.82 13.22 14.80
CA GLY A 482 -16.48 13.80 14.72
C GLY A 482 -15.39 12.75 14.96
N GLY A 483 -15.54 11.96 16.03
CA GLY A 483 -14.70 10.80 16.30
C GLY A 483 -15.17 9.58 15.51
N ILE A 484 -16.39 9.12 15.78
CA ILE A 484 -16.97 7.92 15.15
C ILE A 484 -18.36 8.24 14.62
N PHE A 485 -18.62 7.84 13.38
CA PHE A 485 -19.97 7.69 12.84
C PHE A 485 -20.27 6.21 12.65
N PHE A 486 -21.20 5.68 13.43
CA PHE A 486 -21.62 4.29 13.42
C PHE A 486 -23.05 4.16 12.88
N ASN A 487 -23.19 3.57 11.69
CA ASN A 487 -24.45 3.56 10.94
C ASN A 487 -25.25 2.25 11.04
N GLU A 488 -24.57 1.12 11.19
CA GLU A 488 -25.14 -0.22 11.33
C GLU A 488 -24.06 -1.22 11.76
N GLY A 489 -24.45 -2.45 12.07
CA GLY A 489 -23.56 -3.55 12.42
C GLY A 489 -23.39 -3.78 13.92
N LYS A 490 -22.29 -4.45 14.26
CA LYS A 490 -21.97 -4.88 15.64
C LYS A 490 -20.69 -4.20 16.10
N GLY A 491 -20.84 -3.15 16.90
CA GLY A 491 -19.74 -2.39 17.49
C GLY A 491 -19.44 -2.83 18.91
N THR A 492 -18.16 -2.99 19.25
CA THR A 492 -17.69 -3.17 20.62
C THR A 492 -16.44 -2.33 20.85
N ALA A 493 -16.49 -1.50 21.89
CA ALA A 493 -15.43 -0.59 22.26
C ALA A 493 -15.08 -0.76 23.74
N THR A 494 -13.91 -1.32 24.02
CA THR A 494 -13.40 -1.59 25.37
C THR A 494 -12.23 -0.66 25.67
N ASN A 495 -12.28 0.07 26.78
CA ASN A 495 -11.27 1.07 27.15
C ASN A 495 -11.02 2.11 26.02
N LEU A 496 -12.09 2.56 25.38
CA LEU A 496 -12.06 3.58 24.33
C LEU A 496 -12.02 4.97 24.96
N THR A 497 -11.08 5.81 24.53
CA THR A 497 -11.08 7.25 24.85
C THR A 497 -11.44 8.05 23.60
N VAL A 498 -12.46 8.92 23.65
CA VAL A 498 -12.82 9.84 22.57
C VAL A 498 -12.81 11.27 23.09
N THR A 499 -11.87 12.08 22.61
CA THR A 499 -11.69 13.45 23.13
C THR A 499 -11.42 14.50 22.06
N LYS A 500 -11.88 15.73 22.28
CA LYS A 500 -11.60 16.89 21.39
C LYS A 500 -12.00 16.68 19.94
N CYS A 501 -12.90 15.73 19.66
CA CYS A 501 -13.44 15.53 18.33
C CYS A 501 -14.55 16.54 18.06
N LYS A 502 -14.74 16.90 16.79
CA LYS A 502 -15.69 17.93 16.37
C LYS A 502 -16.57 17.42 15.25
N ALA A 503 -17.87 17.62 15.39
CA ALA A 503 -18.83 17.49 14.30
C ALA A 503 -19.56 18.81 14.11
N ASP A 504 -20.12 19.09 12.93
CA ASP A 504 -20.94 20.29 12.79
C ASP A 504 -22.32 20.09 13.43
N LYS A 505 -22.98 18.95 13.21
CA LYS A 505 -24.38 18.76 13.59
C LYS A 505 -24.56 17.77 14.74
N LYS A 506 -24.15 16.52 14.62
CA LYS A 506 -24.47 15.50 15.63
C LYS A 506 -23.29 14.62 16.02
N GLY A 507 -23.23 14.24 17.29
CA GLY A 507 -22.22 13.29 17.78
C GLY A 507 -20.81 13.83 17.61
N GLY A 508 -20.45 14.89 18.35
CA GLY A 508 -19.09 15.45 18.30
C GLY A 508 -18.03 14.38 18.57
N GLY A 509 -18.26 13.55 19.59
CA GLY A 509 -17.51 12.33 19.83
C GLY A 509 -18.01 11.18 18.97
N ILE A 510 -19.20 10.67 19.25
CA ILE A 510 -19.78 9.48 18.60
C ILE A 510 -21.20 9.76 18.11
N LEU A 511 -21.51 9.40 16.87
CA LEU A 511 -22.87 9.23 16.39
C LEU A 511 -23.19 7.75 16.22
N ILE A 512 -24.35 7.32 16.73
CA ILE A 512 -24.90 5.98 16.60
C ILE A 512 -26.28 6.08 15.94
N ARG A 513 -26.45 5.43 14.78
CA ARG A 513 -27.74 5.30 14.10
C ARG A 513 -27.91 3.93 13.45
N ASN A 514 -29.10 3.65 12.92
CA ASN A 514 -29.47 2.37 12.32
C ASN A 514 -30.29 2.61 11.05
N SER A 515 -29.64 2.48 9.92
CA SER A 515 -30.29 2.72 8.63
C SER A 515 -30.99 1.47 8.05
N SER A 516 -30.81 0.26 8.62
CA SER A 516 -30.98 -0.96 7.80
C SER A 516 -31.07 -2.33 8.53
N GLY A 517 -31.37 -2.44 9.85
CA GLY A 517 -31.52 -3.75 10.49
C GLY A 517 -32.09 -3.78 11.91
N THR A 518 -32.38 -4.98 12.44
CA THR A 518 -32.93 -5.18 13.81
C THR A 518 -31.90 -5.66 14.83
N ASP A 519 -30.66 -5.95 14.41
CA ASP A 519 -29.60 -6.59 15.23
C ASP A 519 -28.37 -5.68 15.38
N ASN A 520 -28.59 -4.36 15.26
CA ASN A 520 -27.56 -3.33 15.29
C ASN A 520 -27.33 -2.85 16.72
N PHE A 521 -26.08 -2.92 17.18
CA PHE A 521 -25.69 -2.44 18.51
C PHE A 521 -24.26 -1.91 18.53
N PHE A 522 -24.00 -1.00 19.45
CA PHE A 522 -22.70 -0.48 19.82
C PHE A 522 -22.55 -0.60 21.33
N ILE A 523 -21.60 -1.42 21.77
CA ILE A 523 -21.26 -1.63 23.18
C ILE A 523 -20.08 -0.74 23.53
N LEU A 524 -20.24 0.10 24.56
CA LEU A 524 -19.16 0.84 25.19
C LEU A 524 -18.90 0.26 26.58
N GLU A 525 -17.70 -0.24 26.82
CA GLU A 525 -17.37 -1.02 28.02
C GLU A 525 -15.97 -0.75 28.57
N GLY A 526 -15.66 -1.35 29.72
CA GLY A 526 -14.37 -1.17 30.40
C GLY A 526 -14.21 0.25 30.94
N ASN A 527 -12.97 0.76 30.91
CA ASN A 527 -12.60 2.12 31.35
C ASN A 527 -12.78 3.16 30.24
N SER A 528 -13.88 3.11 29.50
CA SER A 528 -14.11 4.01 28.37
C SER A 528 -14.52 5.42 28.81
N SER A 529 -14.05 6.43 28.08
CA SER A 529 -14.29 7.84 28.37
C SER A 529 -14.58 8.65 27.10
N ILE A 530 -15.61 9.50 27.13
CA ILE A 530 -15.98 10.40 26.03
C ILE A 530 -16.12 11.82 26.60
N THR A 531 -15.18 12.72 26.32
CA THR A 531 -15.10 14.04 26.96
C THR A 531 -14.58 15.11 26.01
N GLU A 532 -14.86 16.39 26.32
CA GLU A 532 -14.30 17.54 25.59
C GLU A 532 -14.56 17.55 24.06
N ASN A 533 -15.57 16.83 23.57
CA ASN A 533 -15.97 16.87 22.17
C ASN A 533 -16.93 18.05 21.91
N GLU A 534 -16.97 18.54 20.68
CA GLU A 534 -17.64 19.80 20.33
C GLU A 534 -18.57 19.67 19.12
N LEU A 535 -19.57 20.56 19.07
CA LEU A 535 -20.39 20.80 17.88
C LEU A 535 -20.16 22.22 17.33
N THR A 536 -19.68 22.34 16.10
CA THR A 536 -19.07 23.59 15.58
C THR A 536 -19.97 24.43 14.65
N ALA A 537 -20.86 23.84 13.84
CA ALA A 537 -21.68 24.58 12.87
C ALA A 537 -23.16 24.14 12.87
N GLY A 538 -24.00 24.69 11.97
CA GLY A 538 -25.46 24.45 11.97
C GLY A 538 -26.25 25.37 12.91
N THR A 539 -27.58 25.42 12.70
CA THR A 539 -28.52 26.11 13.60
C THR A 539 -28.57 25.39 14.95
N VAL A 540 -28.84 26.12 16.04
CA VAL A 540 -28.94 25.53 17.39
C VAL A 540 -29.95 24.36 17.45
N SER A 541 -30.95 24.36 16.55
CA SER A 541 -31.95 23.29 16.40
C SER A 541 -31.40 21.95 15.91
N ASP A 542 -30.29 21.96 15.17
CA ASP A 542 -29.76 20.79 14.48
C ASP A 542 -28.61 20.13 15.27
N ARG A 543 -28.13 20.84 16.30
CA ARG A 543 -27.03 20.41 17.15
C ARG A 543 -27.52 19.48 18.25
N SER A 544 -26.97 18.28 18.32
CA SER A 544 -27.41 17.30 19.32
C SER A 544 -26.31 16.30 19.65
N GLY A 545 -26.09 16.06 20.95
CA GLY A 545 -25.15 15.07 21.46
C GLY A 545 -23.71 15.47 21.18
N THR A 546 -23.14 16.38 21.96
CA THR A 546 -21.74 16.78 21.75
C THR A 546 -20.81 15.61 22.09
N GLY A 547 -21.13 14.83 23.12
CA GLY A 547 -20.46 13.57 23.45
C GLY A 547 -20.95 12.43 22.54
N VAL A 548 -22.20 12.03 22.73
CA VAL A 548 -22.83 10.93 21.98
C VAL A 548 -24.21 11.33 21.46
N TYR A 549 -24.49 11.03 20.19
CA TYR A 549 -25.83 11.06 19.62
C TYR A 549 -26.32 9.64 19.37
N VAL A 550 -27.54 9.33 19.79
CA VAL A 550 -28.24 8.06 19.51
C VAL A 550 -29.54 8.37 18.77
N GLY A 551 -29.72 7.84 17.56
CA GLY A 551 -31.00 8.02 16.87
C GLY A 551 -31.30 7.23 15.61
N ASN A 552 -32.56 7.30 15.15
CA ASN A 552 -33.14 6.52 14.04
C ASN A 552 -33.10 4.99 14.25
N LEU A 553 -33.51 4.43 15.39
CA LEU A 553 -33.38 2.99 15.60
C LEU A 553 -34.73 2.32 15.94
N ASN A 554 -35.07 1.30 15.14
CA ASN A 554 -36.17 0.37 15.39
C ASN A 554 -35.81 -0.68 16.48
N SER A 555 -34.78 -0.41 17.30
CA SER A 555 -34.20 -1.28 18.34
C SER A 555 -33.29 -0.48 19.29
N THR A 556 -33.13 -0.89 20.56
CA THR A 556 -32.21 -0.26 21.53
C THR A 556 -30.74 -0.58 21.23
N PRO A 557 -29.92 0.35 20.72
CA PRO A 557 -28.67 0.01 20.03
C PRO A 557 -27.42 0.49 20.75
N PHE A 558 -27.54 1.32 21.78
CA PHE A 558 -26.40 1.79 22.55
C PHE A 558 -26.38 1.10 23.90
N LYS A 559 -25.40 0.22 24.09
CA LYS A 559 -25.22 -0.55 25.31
C LYS A 559 -24.03 -0.05 26.09
N ILE A 560 -24.15 0.05 27.40
CA ILE A 560 -23.04 0.43 28.28
C ILE A 560 -22.88 -0.54 29.44
N LYS A 561 -21.62 -0.76 29.86
CA LYS A 561 -21.28 -1.52 31.07
C LYS A 561 -19.89 -1.17 31.60
N GLY A 562 -19.60 -1.53 32.85
CA GLY A 562 -18.29 -1.32 33.46
C GLY A 562 -18.03 0.12 33.96
N ASN A 563 -16.86 0.67 33.68
CA ASN A 563 -16.35 1.94 34.20
C ASN A 563 -16.44 3.09 33.17
N VAL A 564 -17.58 3.16 32.48
CA VAL A 564 -17.85 4.14 31.42
C VAL A 564 -18.18 5.52 32.00
N GLN A 565 -17.60 6.57 31.40
CA GLN A 565 -17.97 7.96 31.68
C GLN A 565 -18.12 8.77 30.39
N ILE A 566 -19.27 9.43 30.23
CA ILE A 566 -19.55 10.34 29.11
C ILE A 566 -19.79 11.72 29.71
N GLY A 567 -18.85 12.63 29.44
CA GLY A 567 -18.81 13.97 29.98
C GLY A 567 -17.94 14.14 31.22
N THR A 568 -17.55 15.39 31.45
CA THR A 568 -16.74 15.81 32.60
C THR A 568 -17.63 16.44 33.65
N PHE A 569 -17.61 15.90 34.87
CA PHE A 569 -18.52 16.30 35.95
C PHE A 569 -17.80 17.03 37.08
N GLY A 570 -18.34 18.18 37.47
CA GLY A 570 -17.90 18.90 38.67
C GLY A 570 -18.36 18.23 39.96
N SER A 571 -17.93 18.77 41.10
CA SER A 571 -18.26 18.26 42.44
C SER A 571 -19.77 18.17 42.71
N SER A 572 -20.58 19.01 42.06
CA SER A 572 -22.05 19.03 42.17
C SER A 572 -22.76 18.12 41.16
N ARG A 573 -22.04 17.19 40.51
CA ARG A 573 -22.57 16.32 39.45
C ARG A 573 -23.05 17.09 38.21
N THR A 574 -22.61 18.34 38.06
CA THR A 574 -22.92 19.19 36.91
C THR A 574 -21.99 18.88 35.76
N LEU A 575 -22.54 18.68 34.56
CA LEU A 575 -21.76 18.54 33.33
C LEU A 575 -21.03 19.85 33.03
N THR A 576 -19.72 19.79 32.75
CA THR A 576 -18.85 20.97 32.61
C THR A 576 -18.27 21.15 31.21
N ASP A 577 -18.21 20.08 30.41
CA ASP A 577 -17.68 20.09 29.05
C ASP A 577 -18.79 19.96 27.98
N ALA A 578 -20.05 20.09 28.40
CA ALA A 578 -21.25 19.94 27.58
C ALA A 578 -21.43 18.56 26.91
N ASN A 579 -20.54 17.58 27.15
CA ASN A 579 -20.54 16.23 26.55
C ASN A 579 -21.67 15.36 27.09
N ASP A 580 -22.85 15.58 26.54
CA ASP A 580 -24.08 14.87 26.85
C ASP A 580 -24.30 13.64 25.95
N VAL A 581 -25.22 12.78 26.36
CA VAL A 581 -25.80 11.73 25.53
C VAL A 581 -27.18 12.20 25.06
N TYR A 582 -27.30 12.49 23.78
CA TYR A 582 -28.57 12.87 23.17
C TYR A 582 -29.33 11.64 22.68
N LEU A 583 -30.59 11.50 23.10
CA LEU A 583 -31.48 10.42 22.68
C LEU A 583 -32.59 10.97 21.76
N SER A 584 -32.61 10.53 20.51
CA SER A 584 -33.68 10.91 19.58
C SER A 584 -34.96 10.10 19.83
N ASP A 585 -36.13 10.67 19.56
CA ASP A 585 -37.42 9.96 19.51
C ASP A 585 -37.65 9.00 20.71
N THR A 586 -37.65 7.68 20.49
CA THR A 586 -37.92 6.66 21.51
C THR A 586 -36.66 5.91 21.97
N GLU A 587 -35.46 6.44 21.69
CA GLU A 587 -34.22 5.77 22.03
C GLU A 587 -33.94 5.71 23.53
N THR A 588 -33.25 4.65 23.94
CA THR A 588 -32.79 4.44 25.32
C THR A 588 -31.31 4.07 25.35
N ILE A 589 -30.69 4.27 26.50
CA ILE A 589 -29.42 3.65 26.83
C ILE A 589 -29.72 2.28 27.45
N TYR A 590 -29.17 1.23 26.85
CA TYR A 590 -29.32 -0.12 27.37
C TYR A 590 -28.19 -0.44 28.37
N ILE A 591 -28.56 -0.83 29.58
CA ILE A 591 -27.63 -1.26 30.63
C ILE A 591 -27.51 -2.78 30.50
N ASP A 592 -26.31 -3.25 30.15
CA ASP A 592 -26.10 -4.68 29.85
C ASP A 592 -26.04 -5.55 31.10
N LYS A 593 -26.56 -6.77 30.97
CA LYS A 593 -26.88 -7.67 32.10
C LYS A 593 -25.62 -8.14 32.82
N ASN A 594 -25.63 -8.06 34.16
CA ASN A 594 -24.63 -8.60 35.09
C ASN A 594 -23.34 -7.77 35.35
N GLU A 595 -23.26 -6.50 34.93
CA GLU A 595 -22.15 -5.62 35.34
C GLU A 595 -22.63 -4.23 35.77
N ASN A 596 -22.51 -3.94 37.08
CA ASN A 596 -22.84 -2.63 37.63
C ASN A 596 -21.95 -1.52 37.04
N LEU A 597 -22.57 -0.40 36.65
CA LEU A 597 -21.83 0.80 36.27
C LEU A 597 -21.08 1.35 37.50
N THR A 598 -19.78 1.60 37.40
CA THR A 598 -18.98 1.99 38.58
C THR A 598 -18.79 3.50 38.72
N LYS A 599 -18.93 4.26 37.61
CA LYS A 599 -18.87 5.72 37.62
C LYS A 599 -20.15 6.34 38.18
N ASN A 600 -20.01 7.52 38.77
CA ASN A 600 -21.14 8.28 39.28
C ASN A 600 -20.80 9.79 39.34
N PRO A 601 -21.27 10.62 38.37
CA PRO A 601 -22.16 10.27 37.27
C PRO A 601 -21.50 9.44 36.15
N VAL A 602 -22.33 8.67 35.44
CA VAL A 602 -21.99 7.98 34.18
C VAL A 602 -22.15 8.93 33.00
N ALA A 603 -23.31 9.58 32.89
CA ALA A 603 -23.63 10.49 31.79
C ALA A 603 -24.73 11.50 32.18
N GLN A 604 -24.80 12.60 31.45
CA GLN A 604 -25.98 13.46 31.38
C GLN A 604 -26.76 13.13 30.11
N ILE A 605 -28.06 12.85 30.25
CA ILE A 605 -28.95 12.51 29.15
C ILE A 605 -29.74 13.75 28.73
N THR A 606 -29.72 14.03 27.43
CA THR A 606 -30.59 15.03 26.78
C THR A 606 -31.59 14.29 25.88
N PRO A 607 -32.80 14.00 26.36
CA PRO A 607 -33.81 13.38 25.53
C PRO A 607 -34.46 14.41 24.60
N LYS A 608 -34.81 14.01 23.38
CA LYS A 608 -35.59 14.84 22.45
C LYS A 608 -36.99 15.14 22.99
N MET A 609 -37.61 14.16 23.66
CA MET A 609 -38.93 14.27 24.27
C MET A 609 -38.82 14.26 25.79
N TYR A 610 -39.58 15.12 26.47
CA TYR A 610 -39.69 15.16 27.92
C TYR A 610 -41.09 14.76 28.37
N GLY A 611 -41.17 14.10 29.52
CA GLY A 611 -42.45 13.69 30.13
C GLY A 611 -42.28 12.45 31.00
N ASN A 612 -43.13 12.29 32.02
CA ASN A 612 -42.98 11.21 32.99
C ASN A 612 -43.17 9.79 32.41
N SER A 613 -43.66 9.68 31.17
CA SER A 613 -43.80 8.42 30.43
C SER A 613 -42.61 8.11 29.52
N VAL A 614 -41.67 9.03 29.35
CA VAL A 614 -40.53 8.87 28.43
C VAL A 614 -39.50 7.95 29.06
N GLN A 615 -39.24 6.83 28.39
CA GLN A 615 -38.18 5.88 28.75
C GLN A 615 -36.84 6.38 28.24
N VAL A 616 -35.81 6.39 29.09
CA VAL A 616 -34.44 6.77 28.70
C VAL A 616 -33.40 5.72 29.04
N LEU A 617 -33.72 4.80 29.95
CA LEU A 617 -32.91 3.61 30.27
C LEU A 617 -33.71 2.33 30.01
N SER A 618 -33.03 1.26 29.61
CA SER A 618 -33.61 -0.07 29.37
C SER A 618 -32.63 -1.17 29.77
N ASP A 619 -33.11 -2.37 30.09
CA ASP A 619 -32.32 -3.56 30.43
C ASP A 619 -33.12 -4.87 30.21
N ASP A 620 -32.48 -6.02 30.45
CA ASP A 620 -33.15 -7.33 30.47
C ASP A 620 -33.75 -7.63 31.85
N GLY A 621 -34.99 -7.18 32.08
CA GLY A 621 -35.79 -7.59 33.24
C GLY A 621 -35.89 -6.59 34.40
N GLY A 622 -35.40 -5.35 34.24
CA GLY A 622 -35.61 -4.23 35.16
C GLY A 622 -34.70 -4.21 36.40
N GLU A 623 -33.83 -5.20 36.60
CA GLU A 623 -32.97 -5.29 37.79
C GLU A 623 -31.73 -4.40 37.69
N ASP A 624 -31.16 -4.24 36.49
CA ASP A 624 -29.96 -3.45 36.26
C ASP A 624 -30.30 -1.95 36.32
N ILE A 625 -31.48 -1.52 35.87
CA ILE A 625 -31.92 -0.12 36.00
C ILE A 625 -32.02 0.27 37.47
N LYS A 626 -32.65 -0.54 38.32
CA LYS A 626 -32.87 -0.25 39.75
C LYS A 626 -31.59 0.06 40.52
N THR A 627 -30.46 -0.51 40.10
CA THR A 627 -29.16 -0.32 40.74
C THR A 627 -28.33 0.80 40.12
N ASN A 628 -28.72 1.32 38.95
CA ASN A 628 -27.91 2.24 38.15
C ASN A 628 -28.57 3.58 37.80
N TYR A 629 -29.90 3.72 37.89
CA TYR A 629 -30.63 4.91 37.43
C TYR A 629 -30.13 6.23 38.04
N THR A 630 -29.71 6.21 39.30
CA THR A 630 -29.19 7.40 40.02
C THR A 630 -27.83 7.89 39.51
N LYS A 631 -27.14 7.10 38.69
CA LYS A 631 -25.82 7.45 38.13
C LYS A 631 -25.93 8.36 36.91
N PHE A 632 -27.12 8.63 36.43
CA PHE A 632 -27.38 9.54 35.32
C PHE A 632 -27.96 10.85 35.82
N THR A 633 -27.73 11.91 35.06
CA THR A 633 -28.43 13.19 35.23
C THR A 633 -29.22 13.50 33.96
N VAL A 634 -30.20 14.38 34.02
CA VAL A 634 -31.03 14.76 32.87
C VAL A 634 -30.92 16.27 32.66
N THR A 635 -30.73 16.67 31.41
CA THR A 635 -30.75 18.09 31.02
C THR A 635 -32.13 18.69 31.33
N PRO A 636 -32.24 19.89 31.92
CA PRO A 636 -33.55 20.52 32.13
C PRO A 636 -34.28 20.78 30.81
N ASN A 637 -35.60 20.61 30.81
CA ASN A 637 -36.43 20.96 29.67
C ASN A 637 -36.50 22.49 29.53
N SER A 638 -35.73 23.04 28.59
CA SER A 638 -35.67 24.50 28.34
C SER A 638 -36.89 25.05 27.59
N THR A 639 -37.81 24.20 27.13
CA THR A 639 -39.04 24.64 26.44
C THR A 639 -40.13 25.12 27.41
N THR A 640 -39.97 24.86 28.71
CA THR A 640 -40.87 25.33 29.77
C THR A 640 -40.27 26.52 30.52
N SER A 641 -41.12 27.34 31.14
CA SER A 641 -40.70 28.52 31.93
C SER A 641 -41.35 28.50 33.32
N PRO A 642 -40.60 28.27 34.41
CA PRO A 642 -39.16 27.95 34.43
C PRO A 642 -38.86 26.57 33.82
N PRO A 643 -37.60 26.31 33.39
CA PRO A 643 -37.21 25.01 32.85
C PRO A 643 -37.53 23.87 33.82
N THR A 644 -38.28 22.88 33.35
CA THR A 644 -38.70 21.73 34.15
C THR A 644 -37.53 20.79 34.33
N LYS A 645 -37.24 20.41 35.58
CA LYS A 645 -36.15 19.49 35.92
C LYS A 645 -36.69 18.06 36.01
N TYR A 646 -35.85 17.11 35.60
CA TYR A 646 -36.17 15.69 35.63
C TYR A 646 -35.06 14.90 36.33
N THR A 647 -35.46 13.82 36.99
CA THR A 647 -34.61 12.69 37.38
C THR A 647 -35.05 11.46 36.59
N ILE A 648 -34.32 10.35 36.73
CA ILE A 648 -34.72 9.04 36.21
C ILE A 648 -35.28 8.23 37.38
N GLY A 649 -36.35 7.49 37.16
CA GLY A 649 -36.93 6.55 38.11
C GLY A 649 -36.31 5.16 38.04
N GLU A 650 -36.67 4.31 39.00
CA GLU A 650 -36.27 2.89 39.04
C GLU A 650 -36.77 2.06 37.85
N ASP A 651 -37.77 2.56 37.12
CA ASP A 651 -38.28 1.94 35.88
C ASP A 651 -37.61 2.46 34.61
N GLY A 652 -36.63 3.37 34.74
CA GLY A 652 -35.86 3.95 33.63
C GLY A 652 -36.52 5.15 32.97
N LYS A 653 -37.70 5.58 33.47
CA LYS A 653 -38.45 6.71 32.93
C LYS A 653 -38.06 8.02 33.58
N LEU A 654 -38.30 9.12 32.88
CA LEU A 654 -38.17 10.45 33.46
C LEU A 654 -39.20 10.66 34.59
N GLN A 655 -38.82 11.42 35.61
CA GLN A 655 -39.70 11.87 36.69
C GLN A 655 -39.44 13.35 36.97
N THR A 656 -40.48 14.17 36.92
CA THR A 656 -40.41 15.59 37.29
C THR A 656 -39.91 15.76 38.72
N ILE A 657 -38.95 16.66 38.91
CA ILE A 657 -38.52 17.08 40.25
C ILE A 657 -39.48 18.19 40.71
N PRO A 658 -40.16 18.03 41.87
CA PRO A 658 -41.12 19.01 42.40
C PRO A 658 -40.55 20.42 42.58
#